data_AF-A0A154W6A7-F1
#
_entry.id   AF-A0A154W6A7-F1
#
_cell.length_a   1.000
_cell.length_b   1.000
_cell.length_c   1.000
_cell.angle_alpha   90.00
_cell.angle_beta   90.00
_cell.angle_gamma   90.00
#
_symmetry.space_group_name_H-M   'P 1'
#
loop_
_entity.id
_entity.type
_entity.pdbx_description
1 polymer ?
#
loop_
_entity_poly.entity_id
_entity_poly.type
_entity_poly.pdbx_seq_one_letter_code
_entity_poly.pdbx_strand_id
1 'polypeptide(L)'
;MASYGNQLGFTTLWTTDNSGATAGTAEIVAIDTESGRLYSVGGNGIDVMDPETGEILFGIDTSDFGDATSVAVKNGILAVAVAGADKTDPGTVRFYDTDGNFLRAATVGANPDMVTFTPDGSRVLIANEGEPADDYSVDPVGSIAIVTVATGAVVIAGFEGFEDQQAALEEGGLRIYGQDASFLQDLEPEYIAVSPDGTRAYATMQENNAIAVVDLESNEIIDILPLGFKDHSLEGNGIDASDEDGINIVNVPVFGMYLPDAIAAYDVSGETYLVMANEGDAREWGDFIEETRIEDLELDPTAFPNAAELQTDEGIGRLNATNTLGDTDGDGDFDEIYVLGGRSFTIRDTEGNIVFDSGDQIEQIIAERFPELWVEDRSDSKGPEPEGLTLGQVGNSTMLFLALERTDAIMVWDITDPESPSFVDMLRVPGTDAPEGLAFISAEDSATGNPMLAVAFEDSANTIYVEIKAPTELADGGVTFTVTDASGQLVNGGAGSDVITGGTGDDTIFGGAGADTIEGMDGFDRLDIADNTGDGNELQGNRGADTVIGGQGDDVLRGGKGFDSIVGGDGDDVIYGGMGGDTLTGGDGADSFVIDAMNGADTITDFVAGEDVILLTADVTIADLVASAADNDDGDAVIDLGADNTITLAGIAAADVTADFFALA
;
A
#
# COMPACT_ATOMS: atom_id res chain seq x y z
N MET A 1 10.67 13.40 0.21
CA MET A 1 10.51 11.94 0.26
C MET A 1 10.61 11.56 1.70
N ALA A 2 9.63 10.83 2.17
CA ALA A 2 9.71 10.18 3.45
C ALA A 2 9.44 8.70 3.17
N SER A 3 10.43 7.88 3.49
CA SER A 3 10.29 6.42 3.65
C SER A 3 9.83 6.24 5.08
N TYR A 4 8.82 5.41 5.30
CA TYR A 4 8.21 5.33 6.62
C TYR A 4 8.11 3.90 7.19
N GLY A 5 8.23 2.87 6.35
CA GLY A 5 8.98 1.71 6.78
C GLY A 5 10.45 2.00 6.56
N ASN A 6 11.30 1.28 7.27
CA ASN A 6 12.71 1.63 7.26
C ASN A 6 13.53 0.52 6.61
N GLN A 7 12.88 -0.56 6.14
CA GLN A 7 13.57 -1.73 5.62
C GLN A 7 14.11 -1.52 4.20
N LEU A 8 13.57 -0.60 3.40
CA LEU A 8 14.06 -0.25 2.06
C LEU A 8 14.46 1.23 1.99
N GLY A 9 15.41 1.55 1.12
CA GLY A 9 15.79 2.93 0.83
C GLY A 9 15.22 3.37 -0.52
N PHE A 10 14.35 4.38 -0.54
CA PHE A 10 13.86 4.92 -1.81
C PHE A 10 14.64 6.17 -2.22
N THR A 11 14.86 6.36 -3.52
CA THR A 11 15.40 7.61 -4.07
C THR A 11 14.69 7.94 -5.37
N THR A 12 13.86 8.99 -5.36
CA THR A 12 13.26 9.50 -6.60
C THR A 12 14.36 10.13 -7.44
N LEU A 13 14.64 9.52 -8.59
CA LEU A 13 15.62 10.02 -9.54
C LEU A 13 15.08 11.21 -10.31
N TRP A 14 13.80 11.15 -10.68
CA TRP A 14 13.08 12.23 -11.33
C TRP A 14 11.55 12.08 -11.19
N THR A 15 10.87 13.19 -11.41
CA THR A 15 9.42 13.31 -11.56
C THR A 15 9.17 14.09 -12.85
N THR A 16 8.32 13.57 -13.72
CA THR A 16 7.96 14.17 -15.00
C THR A 16 6.48 14.53 -14.99
N ASP A 17 6.19 15.74 -15.44
CA ASP A 17 4.83 16.23 -15.69
C ASP A 17 4.37 15.75 -17.08
N ASN A 18 3.35 14.88 -17.09
CA ASN A 18 2.78 14.25 -18.28
C ASN A 18 1.58 15.01 -18.86
N SER A 19 1.29 16.22 -18.37
CA SER A 19 0.36 17.15 -19.04
C SER A 19 0.88 17.67 -20.41
N GLY A 20 1.98 17.08 -20.90
CA GLY A 20 2.81 17.48 -22.04
C GLY A 20 2.37 16.95 -23.41
N ALA A 21 3.22 16.15 -24.08
CA ALA A 21 3.17 15.94 -25.54
C ALA A 21 1.87 15.26 -26.01
N THR A 22 1.28 14.44 -25.16
CA THR A 22 -0.13 14.03 -25.19
C THR A 22 -0.82 14.52 -23.91
N ALA A 23 -1.38 15.73 -23.92
CA ALA A 23 -1.95 16.33 -22.71
C ALA A 23 -3.06 15.47 -22.09
N GLY A 24 -2.98 15.20 -20.78
CA GLY A 24 -4.00 14.54 -19.94
C GLY A 24 -3.44 14.00 -18.62
N THR A 25 -4.13 13.02 -18.04
CA THR A 25 -3.77 12.20 -16.86
C THR A 25 -2.61 11.26 -17.16
N ALA A 26 -1.97 10.69 -16.14
CA ALA A 26 -0.97 9.63 -16.29
C ALA A 26 -1.49 8.37 -15.59
N GLU A 27 -1.96 7.41 -16.38
CA GLU A 27 -2.71 6.25 -15.87
C GLU A 27 -1.81 5.01 -15.83
N ILE A 28 -1.46 4.46 -17.00
CA ILE A 28 -0.66 3.22 -17.10
C ILE A 28 0.78 3.49 -17.55
N VAL A 29 1.75 2.88 -16.84
CA VAL A 29 3.17 2.94 -17.17
C VAL A 29 3.72 1.58 -17.60
N ALA A 30 4.57 1.57 -18.62
CA ALA A 30 5.34 0.40 -19.03
C ALA A 30 6.78 0.78 -19.37
N ILE A 31 7.72 -0.17 -19.26
CA ILE A 31 9.13 0.10 -19.53
C ILE A 31 9.80 -1.03 -20.31
N ASP A 32 10.59 -0.65 -21.30
CA ASP A 32 11.50 -1.52 -22.04
C ASP A 32 12.94 -1.10 -21.77
N THR A 33 13.57 -1.80 -20.84
CA THR A 33 14.95 -1.52 -20.42
C THR A 33 15.96 -1.81 -21.52
N GLU A 34 15.68 -2.75 -22.44
CA GLU A 34 16.59 -3.07 -23.55
C GLU A 34 16.71 -1.91 -24.54
N SER A 35 15.60 -1.23 -24.84
CA SER A 35 15.61 -0.04 -25.72
C SER A 35 15.81 1.28 -24.98
N GLY A 36 15.74 1.28 -23.64
CA GLY A 36 15.83 2.47 -22.81
C GLY A 36 14.63 3.38 -23.04
N ARG A 37 13.42 2.84 -22.95
CA ARG A 37 12.16 3.56 -23.15
C ARG A 37 11.20 3.28 -22.02
N LEU A 38 10.63 4.35 -21.48
CA LEU A 38 9.50 4.31 -20.57
C LEU A 38 8.29 4.91 -21.30
N TYR A 39 7.13 4.29 -21.14
CA TYR A 39 5.87 4.64 -21.79
C TYR A 39 4.88 4.97 -20.69
N SER A 40 4.21 6.11 -20.82
CA SER A 40 3.10 6.48 -19.94
C SER A 40 1.89 6.81 -20.80
N VAL A 41 0.73 6.25 -20.47
CA VAL A 41 -0.53 6.66 -21.06
C VAL A 41 -0.78 8.10 -20.65
N GLY A 42 -1.06 8.95 -21.64
CA GLY A 42 -1.42 10.35 -21.47
C GLY A 42 -2.71 10.65 -22.21
N GLY A 43 -3.42 11.74 -21.90
CA GLY A 43 -4.79 11.93 -22.39
C GLY A 43 -5.00 12.16 -23.90
N ASN A 44 -4.00 12.01 -24.76
CA ASN A 44 -4.21 11.89 -26.21
C ASN A 44 -3.40 10.73 -26.85
N GLY A 45 -2.84 9.83 -26.04
CA GLY A 45 -2.01 8.72 -26.51
C GLY A 45 -0.91 8.33 -25.54
N ILE A 46 0.32 8.16 -26.02
CA ILE A 46 1.45 7.67 -25.19
C ILE A 46 2.58 8.69 -25.18
N ASP A 47 3.01 9.11 -23.99
CA ASP A 47 4.28 9.81 -23.79
C ASP A 47 5.43 8.79 -23.72
N VAL A 48 6.43 8.94 -24.60
CA VAL A 48 7.62 8.10 -24.62
C VAL A 48 8.79 8.86 -24.01
N MET A 49 9.32 8.35 -22.91
CA MET A 49 10.30 8.99 -22.05
C MET A 49 11.64 8.24 -22.01
N ASP A 50 12.71 8.97 -21.70
CA ASP A 50 14.00 8.42 -21.33
C ASP A 50 14.02 8.07 -19.83
N PRO A 51 14.14 6.78 -19.44
CA PRO A 51 14.11 6.39 -18.03
C PRO A 51 15.30 6.90 -17.21
N GLU A 52 16.42 7.28 -17.83
CA GLU A 52 17.58 7.83 -17.09
C GLU A 52 17.39 9.30 -16.72
N THR A 53 16.59 10.05 -17.48
CA THR A 53 16.49 11.52 -17.35
C THR A 53 15.09 12.05 -17.09
N GLY A 54 14.05 11.25 -17.35
CA GLY A 54 12.65 11.68 -17.33
C GLY A 54 12.24 12.54 -18.53
N GLU A 55 13.14 12.78 -19.51
CA GLU A 55 12.82 13.61 -20.68
C GLU A 55 11.78 12.91 -21.57
N ILE A 56 10.66 13.59 -21.87
CA ILE A 56 9.73 13.17 -22.92
C ILE A 56 10.42 13.32 -24.27
N LEU A 57 10.74 12.18 -24.89
CA LEU A 57 11.45 12.09 -26.17
C LEU A 57 10.52 12.43 -27.34
N PHE A 58 9.31 11.86 -27.32
CA PHE A 58 8.24 12.08 -28.29
C PHE A 58 6.90 11.50 -27.77
N GLY A 59 5.79 11.88 -28.39
CA GLY A 59 4.48 11.29 -28.13
C GLY A 59 3.97 10.46 -29.30
N ILE A 60 3.14 9.46 -29.02
CA ILE A 60 2.35 8.67 -30.00
C ILE A 60 0.90 9.09 -29.85
N ASP A 61 0.38 9.84 -30.83
CA ASP A 61 -1.01 10.34 -30.84
C ASP A 61 -1.99 9.25 -31.31
N THR A 62 -3.01 8.97 -30.51
CA THR A 62 -4.08 8.00 -30.79
C THR A 62 -5.43 8.65 -31.11
N SER A 63 -5.57 9.97 -30.99
CA SER A 63 -6.85 10.70 -31.07
C SER A 63 -7.64 10.52 -32.38
N ASP A 64 -6.95 10.17 -33.48
CA ASP A 64 -7.60 9.81 -34.76
C ASP A 64 -8.33 8.45 -34.71
N PHE A 65 -8.14 7.67 -33.65
CA PHE A 65 -8.67 6.32 -33.45
C PHE A 65 -9.54 6.19 -32.22
N GLY A 66 -9.16 6.84 -31.11
CA GLY A 66 -9.81 6.79 -29.80
C GLY A 66 -8.79 7.09 -28.70
N ASP A 67 -9.25 7.09 -27.46
CA ASP A 67 -8.41 7.32 -26.29
C ASP A 67 -7.58 6.07 -26.01
N ALA A 68 -6.31 6.27 -25.63
CA ALA A 68 -5.44 5.18 -25.21
C ALA A 68 -5.73 4.90 -23.74
N THR A 69 -6.01 3.65 -23.42
CA THR A 69 -6.42 3.20 -22.07
C THR A 69 -5.27 2.49 -21.36
N SER A 70 -4.53 1.63 -22.09
CA SER A 70 -3.43 0.88 -21.50
C SER A 70 -2.27 0.65 -22.47
N VAL A 71 -1.09 0.42 -21.89
CA VAL A 71 0.15 0.19 -22.63
C VAL A 71 0.96 -0.96 -22.02
N ALA A 72 1.54 -1.78 -22.89
CA ALA A 72 2.49 -2.81 -22.48
C ALA A 72 3.62 -2.92 -23.50
N VAL A 73 4.78 -3.40 -23.08
CA VAL A 73 5.93 -3.57 -23.96
C VAL A 73 6.67 -4.87 -23.67
N LYS A 74 7.02 -5.61 -24.74
CA LYS A 74 7.82 -6.83 -24.63
C LYS A 74 8.61 -7.04 -25.92
N ASN A 75 9.87 -7.45 -25.79
CA ASN A 75 10.75 -7.80 -26.92
C ASN A 75 10.84 -6.67 -27.99
N GLY A 76 10.90 -5.41 -27.54
CA GLY A 76 10.97 -4.23 -28.42
C GLY A 76 9.68 -3.94 -29.22
N ILE A 77 8.55 -4.49 -28.80
CA ILE A 77 7.23 -4.22 -29.38
C ILE A 77 6.35 -3.59 -28.32
N LEU A 78 5.90 -2.37 -28.58
CA LEU A 78 4.90 -1.66 -27.80
C LEU A 78 3.51 -2.07 -28.29
N ALA A 79 2.60 -2.43 -27.38
CA ALA A 79 1.18 -2.61 -27.62
C ALA A 79 0.40 -1.54 -26.86
N VAL A 80 -0.55 -0.92 -27.53
CA VAL A 80 -1.41 0.15 -26.98
C VAL A 80 -2.86 -0.27 -27.20
N ALA A 81 -3.63 -0.41 -26.12
CA ALA A 81 -5.08 -0.52 -26.17
C ALA A 81 -5.67 0.86 -26.47
N VAL A 82 -6.63 0.91 -27.39
CA VAL A 82 -7.26 2.15 -27.83
C VAL A 82 -8.75 1.92 -27.97
N ALA A 83 -9.53 2.73 -27.25
CA ALA A 83 -10.98 2.69 -27.24
C ALA A 83 -11.59 2.92 -28.64
N GLY A 84 -12.85 2.52 -28.80
CA GLY A 84 -13.66 2.88 -29.97
C GLY A 84 -13.91 4.39 -30.03
N ALA A 85 -14.47 4.87 -31.15
CA ALA A 85 -14.86 6.28 -31.25
C ALA A 85 -16.00 6.63 -30.26
N ASP A 86 -16.88 5.65 -30.01
CA ASP A 86 -17.78 5.59 -28.87
C ASP A 86 -17.32 4.39 -28.02
N LYS A 87 -17.37 4.46 -26.68
CA LYS A 87 -16.87 3.37 -25.80
C LYS A 87 -17.52 2.00 -26.07
N THR A 88 -18.79 2.02 -26.50
CA THR A 88 -19.56 0.83 -26.91
C THR A 88 -19.16 0.24 -28.26
N ASP A 89 -18.38 0.96 -29.08
CA ASP A 89 -17.88 0.45 -30.36
C ASP A 89 -16.61 -0.40 -30.15
N PRO A 90 -16.37 -1.41 -31.02
CA PRO A 90 -15.12 -2.15 -31.00
C PRO A 90 -13.88 -1.24 -31.13
N GLY A 91 -12.95 -1.38 -30.18
CA GLY A 91 -11.67 -0.67 -30.16
C GLY A 91 -10.57 -1.41 -30.94
N THR A 92 -9.32 -1.02 -30.70
CA THR A 92 -8.15 -1.63 -31.34
C THR A 92 -6.99 -1.82 -30.38
N VAL A 93 -6.21 -2.88 -30.59
CA VAL A 93 -4.82 -2.91 -30.12
C VAL A 93 -3.88 -2.48 -31.24
N ARG A 94 -2.95 -1.57 -30.93
CA ARG A 94 -2.03 -0.96 -31.89
C ARG A 94 -0.59 -1.27 -31.50
N PHE A 95 0.21 -1.70 -32.47
CA PHE A 95 1.58 -2.11 -32.25
C PHE A 95 2.57 -1.10 -32.85
N TYR A 96 3.59 -0.75 -32.09
CA TYR A 96 4.67 0.14 -32.48
C TYR A 96 6.04 -0.50 -32.19
N ASP A 97 7.08 -0.08 -32.90
CA ASP A 97 8.45 -0.31 -32.45
C ASP A 97 8.86 0.72 -31.37
N THR A 98 10.04 0.53 -30.79
CA THR A 98 10.56 1.36 -29.69
C THR A 98 10.86 2.81 -30.07
N ASP A 99 10.87 3.12 -31.38
CA ASP A 99 11.01 4.47 -31.92
C ASP A 99 9.65 5.11 -32.24
N GLY A 100 8.54 4.46 -31.86
CA GLY A 100 7.18 4.94 -32.07
C GLY A 100 6.66 4.74 -33.49
N ASN A 101 7.33 3.95 -34.33
CA ASN A 101 6.84 3.71 -35.68
C ASN A 101 5.72 2.66 -35.65
N PHE A 102 4.58 3.01 -36.23
CA PHE A 102 3.45 2.09 -36.36
C PHE A 102 3.81 0.84 -37.16
N LEU A 103 3.49 -0.32 -36.59
CA LEU A 103 3.71 -1.63 -37.21
C LEU A 103 2.41 -2.21 -37.77
N ARG A 104 1.38 -2.30 -36.92
CA ARG A 104 0.06 -2.86 -37.27
C ARG A 104 -0.97 -2.54 -36.19
N ALA A 105 -2.24 -2.80 -36.48
CA ALA A 105 -3.31 -2.80 -35.50
C ALA A 105 -4.23 -4.01 -35.73
N ALA A 106 -4.97 -4.39 -34.69
CA ALA A 106 -6.02 -5.40 -34.74
C ALA A 106 -7.28 -4.85 -34.04
N THR A 107 -8.45 -5.10 -34.63
CA THR A 107 -9.73 -4.77 -33.98
C THR A 107 -10.03 -5.80 -32.90
N VAL A 108 -10.44 -5.33 -31.73
CA VAL A 108 -10.75 -6.14 -30.53
C VAL A 108 -12.20 -5.90 -30.09
N GLY A 109 -12.55 -6.13 -28.82
CA GLY A 109 -13.88 -5.88 -28.27
C GLY A 109 -14.14 -4.39 -28.01
N ALA A 110 -15.30 -4.09 -27.42
CA ALA A 110 -15.67 -2.74 -26.99
C ALA A 110 -14.97 -2.38 -25.67
N ASN A 111 -14.64 -1.11 -25.48
CA ASN A 111 -13.82 -0.59 -24.38
C ASN A 111 -12.62 -1.50 -24.01
N PRO A 112 -11.62 -1.67 -24.91
CA PRO A 112 -10.40 -2.38 -24.56
C PRO A 112 -9.65 -1.58 -23.49
N ASP A 113 -9.68 -2.06 -22.27
CA ASP A 113 -9.18 -1.30 -21.15
C ASP A 113 -7.73 -1.66 -20.84
N MET A 114 -7.47 -2.88 -20.36
CA MET A 114 -6.11 -3.34 -20.09
C MET A 114 -5.44 -4.10 -21.24
N VAL A 115 -4.11 -3.96 -21.38
CA VAL A 115 -3.27 -4.76 -22.30
C VAL A 115 -2.06 -5.39 -21.61
N THR A 116 -1.79 -6.67 -21.89
CA THR A 116 -0.59 -7.36 -21.37
C THR A 116 -0.02 -8.39 -22.35
N PHE A 117 1.27 -8.72 -22.23
CA PHE A 117 1.93 -9.75 -23.05
C PHE A 117 1.98 -11.09 -22.34
N THR A 118 1.94 -12.18 -23.11
CA THR A 118 2.42 -13.47 -22.59
C THR A 118 3.90 -13.39 -22.23
N PRO A 119 4.42 -14.20 -21.27
CA PRO A 119 5.82 -14.15 -20.85
C PRO A 119 6.83 -14.26 -22.00
N ASP A 120 6.51 -15.05 -23.03
CA ASP A 120 7.33 -15.24 -24.24
C ASP A 120 7.20 -14.10 -25.28
N GLY A 121 6.28 -13.15 -25.06
CA GLY A 121 5.97 -12.03 -25.95
C GLY A 121 5.33 -12.44 -27.29
N SER A 122 4.87 -13.68 -27.43
CA SER A 122 4.29 -14.17 -28.69
C SER A 122 2.84 -13.70 -28.90
N ARG A 123 2.14 -13.38 -27.81
CA ARG A 123 0.75 -12.94 -27.79
C ARG A 123 0.57 -11.73 -26.87
N VAL A 124 -0.46 -10.95 -27.19
CA VAL A 124 -1.00 -9.90 -26.34
C VAL A 124 -2.43 -10.26 -25.98
N LEU A 125 -2.79 -10.05 -24.72
CA LEU A 125 -4.13 -10.19 -24.19
C LEU A 125 -4.68 -8.80 -23.93
N ILE A 126 -5.97 -8.63 -24.21
CA ILE A 126 -6.70 -7.37 -24.00
C ILE A 126 -8.01 -7.71 -23.31
N ALA A 127 -8.24 -7.12 -22.15
CA ALA A 127 -9.55 -7.12 -21.52
C ALA A 127 -10.40 -6.07 -22.21
N ASN A 128 -11.58 -6.48 -22.65
CA ASN A 128 -12.54 -5.60 -23.28
C ASN A 128 -13.75 -5.63 -22.36
N GLU A 129 -13.90 -4.61 -21.55
CA GLU A 129 -14.96 -4.54 -20.53
C GLU A 129 -16.32 -4.70 -21.17
N GLY A 130 -16.54 -4.00 -22.28
CA GLY A 130 -17.84 -4.02 -22.95
C GLY A 130 -18.88 -3.14 -22.26
N GLU A 131 -18.46 -2.05 -21.60
CA GLU A 131 -19.34 -1.13 -20.88
C GLU A 131 -20.55 -0.63 -21.68
N PRO A 132 -21.70 -0.41 -21.00
CA PRO A 132 -22.87 0.18 -21.60
C PRO A 132 -22.67 1.68 -21.89
N ALA A 133 -23.42 2.20 -22.87
CA ALA A 133 -23.59 3.64 -23.00
C ALA A 133 -24.22 4.24 -21.74
N ASP A 134 -23.96 5.52 -21.44
CA ASP A 134 -24.47 6.20 -20.23
C ASP A 134 -25.99 6.10 -20.02
N ASP A 135 -26.75 5.92 -21.11
CA ASP A 135 -28.21 5.77 -21.10
C ASP A 135 -28.70 4.32 -21.24
N TYR A 136 -27.79 3.35 -21.13
CA TYR A 136 -27.99 1.91 -21.30
C TYR A 136 -28.66 1.51 -22.63
N SER A 137 -28.64 2.38 -23.64
CA SER A 137 -29.30 2.10 -24.93
C SER A 137 -28.53 1.11 -25.81
N VAL A 138 -27.22 0.99 -25.57
CA VAL A 138 -26.31 0.03 -26.18
C VAL A 138 -25.45 -0.53 -25.06
N ASP A 139 -25.44 -1.85 -24.96
CA ASP A 139 -24.76 -2.58 -23.89
C ASP A 139 -24.05 -3.78 -24.55
N PRO A 140 -22.77 -3.63 -24.91
CA PRO A 140 -21.95 -4.70 -25.50
C PRO A 140 -21.80 -5.91 -24.56
N VAL A 141 -21.10 -6.93 -25.04
CA VAL A 141 -20.72 -8.09 -24.21
C VAL A 141 -19.21 -8.00 -24.00
N GLY A 142 -18.77 -8.05 -22.74
CA GLY A 142 -17.37 -8.11 -22.38
C GLY A 142 -16.67 -9.35 -22.91
N SER A 143 -15.35 -9.26 -23.12
CA SER A 143 -14.57 -10.36 -23.69
C SER A 143 -13.07 -10.19 -23.49
N ILE A 144 -12.30 -11.27 -23.71
CA ILE A 144 -10.84 -11.22 -23.70
C ILE A 144 -10.32 -11.48 -25.12
N ALA A 145 -9.60 -10.53 -25.68
CA ALA A 145 -8.99 -10.65 -27.01
C ALA A 145 -7.56 -11.18 -26.88
N ILE A 146 -7.25 -12.22 -27.65
CA ILE A 146 -5.92 -12.84 -27.69
C ILE A 146 -5.34 -12.62 -29.09
N VAL A 147 -4.29 -11.80 -29.16
CA VAL A 147 -3.71 -11.32 -30.42
C VAL A 147 -2.32 -11.88 -30.61
N THR A 148 -2.11 -12.62 -31.70
CA THR A 148 -0.77 -13.13 -32.07
C THR A 148 0.09 -11.98 -32.59
N VAL A 149 1.12 -11.57 -31.85
CA VAL A 149 1.95 -10.37 -32.13
C VAL A 149 2.52 -10.37 -33.55
N ALA A 150 3.08 -11.50 -33.99
CA ALA A 150 3.73 -11.60 -35.29
C ALA A 150 2.78 -11.39 -36.49
N THR A 151 1.49 -11.70 -36.34
CA THR A 151 0.53 -11.73 -37.44
C THR A 151 -0.60 -10.70 -37.30
N GLY A 152 -0.94 -10.29 -36.08
CA GLY A 152 -2.16 -9.55 -35.77
C GLY A 152 -3.43 -10.42 -35.84
N ALA A 153 -3.31 -11.75 -35.83
CA ALA A 153 -4.46 -12.64 -35.78
C ALA A 153 -5.12 -12.54 -34.39
N VAL A 154 -6.44 -12.36 -34.38
CA VAL A 154 -7.25 -12.15 -33.17
C VAL A 154 -8.14 -13.36 -32.93
N VAL A 155 -8.19 -13.81 -31.69
CA VAL A 155 -9.24 -14.68 -31.14
C VAL A 155 -9.96 -13.86 -30.07
N ILE A 156 -11.29 -13.85 -30.08
CA ILE A 156 -12.10 -13.25 -29.02
C ILE A 156 -12.67 -14.40 -28.20
N ALA A 157 -12.27 -14.48 -26.93
CA ALA A 157 -12.84 -15.41 -25.96
C ALA A 157 -13.96 -14.69 -25.21
N GLY A 158 -15.18 -15.21 -25.32
CA GLY A 158 -16.37 -14.66 -24.66
C GLY A 158 -16.91 -15.60 -23.58
N PHE A 159 -17.92 -15.11 -22.86
CA PHE A 159 -18.54 -15.80 -21.73
C PHE A 159 -19.73 -16.70 -22.13
N GLU A 160 -19.94 -16.93 -23.43
CA GLU A 160 -21.03 -17.80 -23.87
C GLU A 160 -20.83 -19.24 -23.39
N GLY A 161 -21.86 -19.81 -22.76
CA GLY A 161 -21.85 -21.14 -22.15
C GLY A 161 -21.89 -21.13 -20.61
N PHE A 162 -21.73 -19.97 -19.98
CA PHE A 162 -21.82 -19.82 -18.52
C PHE A 162 -23.21 -19.41 -18.01
N GLU A 163 -24.17 -19.09 -18.90
CA GLU A 163 -25.49 -18.58 -18.50
C GLU A 163 -26.28 -19.57 -17.62
N ASP A 164 -26.11 -20.88 -17.84
CA ASP A 164 -26.74 -21.92 -17.01
C ASP A 164 -26.11 -22.02 -15.60
N GLN A 165 -25.00 -21.32 -15.34
CA GLN A 165 -24.26 -21.30 -14.08
C GLN A 165 -24.53 -20.05 -13.24
N GLN A 166 -25.23 -19.03 -13.78
CA GLN A 166 -25.45 -17.74 -13.12
C GLN A 166 -25.83 -17.87 -11.65
N ALA A 167 -26.87 -18.66 -11.34
CA ALA A 167 -27.34 -18.80 -9.95
C ALA A 167 -26.30 -19.40 -8.99
N ALA A 168 -25.42 -20.28 -9.47
CA ALA A 168 -24.35 -20.86 -8.66
C ALA A 168 -23.17 -19.88 -8.49
N LEU A 169 -22.92 -19.04 -9.49
CA LEU A 169 -21.92 -17.98 -9.42
C LEU A 169 -22.38 -16.88 -8.45
N GLU A 170 -23.65 -16.47 -8.50
CA GLU A 170 -24.27 -15.53 -7.57
C GLU A 170 -24.24 -16.05 -6.12
N GLU A 171 -24.52 -17.35 -5.90
CA GLU A 171 -24.35 -17.99 -4.57
C GLU A 171 -22.88 -17.95 -4.08
N GLY A 172 -21.93 -17.92 -5.01
CA GLY A 172 -20.50 -17.77 -4.71
C GLY A 172 -20.05 -16.33 -4.49
N GLY A 173 -20.92 -15.33 -4.69
CA GLY A 173 -20.64 -13.92 -4.51
C GLY A 173 -20.36 -13.12 -5.79
N LEU A 174 -20.60 -13.70 -6.98
CA LEU A 174 -20.60 -12.94 -8.23
C LEU A 174 -21.84 -12.03 -8.30
N ARG A 175 -21.67 -10.83 -8.85
CA ARG A 175 -22.71 -9.81 -8.95
C ARG A 175 -23.19 -9.66 -10.39
N ILE A 176 -24.52 -9.55 -10.56
CA ILE A 176 -25.21 -9.23 -11.82
C ILE A 176 -26.30 -8.20 -11.50
N TYR A 177 -26.13 -6.97 -11.94
CA TYR A 177 -26.97 -5.85 -11.46
C TYR A 177 -27.11 -4.68 -12.43
N GLY A 178 -26.52 -4.77 -13.63
CA GLY A 178 -26.64 -3.78 -14.69
C GLY A 178 -28.08 -3.56 -15.13
N GLN A 179 -28.39 -2.30 -15.46
CA GLN A 179 -29.74 -1.89 -15.84
C GLN A 179 -30.16 -2.53 -17.18
N ASP A 180 -31.20 -3.37 -17.14
CA ASP A 180 -31.73 -4.11 -18.30
C ASP A 180 -30.68 -5.04 -18.99
N ALA A 181 -29.55 -5.31 -18.34
CA ALA A 181 -28.49 -6.17 -18.85
C ALA A 181 -28.89 -7.64 -18.81
N SER A 182 -28.40 -8.42 -19.79
CA SER A 182 -28.37 -9.87 -19.67
C SER A 182 -27.11 -10.31 -18.93
N PHE A 183 -27.09 -11.55 -18.41
CA PHE A 183 -25.91 -12.12 -17.76
C PHE A 183 -24.60 -11.89 -18.54
N LEU A 184 -24.61 -12.02 -19.87
CA LEU A 184 -23.40 -11.83 -20.67
C LEU A 184 -22.99 -10.36 -20.84
N GLN A 185 -23.96 -9.45 -20.84
CA GLN A 185 -23.68 -8.02 -20.98
C GLN A 185 -23.19 -7.42 -19.66
N ASP A 186 -23.57 -8.04 -18.53
CA ASP A 186 -23.14 -7.60 -17.21
C ASP A 186 -21.68 -7.93 -16.90
N LEU A 187 -21.09 -8.92 -17.58
CA LEU A 187 -19.73 -9.39 -17.31
C LEU A 187 -18.69 -8.50 -17.98
N GLU A 188 -17.92 -7.77 -17.19
CA GLU A 188 -16.97 -6.74 -17.63
C GLU A 188 -15.55 -7.11 -17.16
N PRO A 189 -14.69 -7.70 -18.02
CA PRO A 189 -13.31 -7.98 -17.66
C PRO A 189 -12.42 -6.73 -17.79
N GLU A 190 -11.51 -6.54 -16.84
CA GLU A 190 -10.77 -5.28 -16.66
C GLU A 190 -9.24 -5.49 -16.66
N TYR A 191 -8.62 -6.02 -15.61
CA TYR A 191 -7.17 -6.30 -15.58
C TYR A 191 -6.83 -7.77 -15.82
N ILE A 192 -5.71 -8.04 -16.50
CA ILE A 192 -5.26 -9.40 -16.83
C ILE A 192 -3.88 -9.73 -16.26
N ALA A 193 -3.80 -10.78 -15.44
CA ALA A 193 -2.54 -11.44 -15.09
C ALA A 193 -2.32 -12.70 -15.95
N VAL A 194 -1.11 -12.90 -16.44
CA VAL A 194 -0.72 -14.14 -17.16
C VAL A 194 0.14 -15.00 -16.24
N SER A 195 -0.16 -16.30 -16.16
CA SER A 195 0.64 -17.22 -15.34
C SER A 195 2.11 -17.22 -15.77
N PRO A 196 3.07 -17.39 -14.85
CA PRO A 196 4.49 -17.38 -15.17
C PRO A 196 4.91 -18.38 -16.26
N ASP A 197 4.22 -19.52 -16.37
CA ASP A 197 4.45 -20.54 -17.39
C ASP A 197 3.80 -20.22 -18.76
N GLY A 198 2.99 -19.16 -18.84
CA GLY A 198 2.31 -18.68 -20.04
C GLY A 198 1.16 -19.56 -20.53
N THR A 199 0.63 -20.45 -19.68
CA THR A 199 -0.44 -21.38 -20.05
C THR A 199 -1.84 -20.88 -19.68
N ARG A 200 -1.96 -20.01 -18.68
CA ARG A 200 -3.21 -19.43 -18.19
C ARG A 200 -3.15 -17.92 -18.16
N ALA A 201 -4.32 -17.29 -18.26
CA ALA A 201 -4.50 -15.91 -17.85
C ALA A 201 -5.74 -15.79 -16.97
N TYR A 202 -5.75 -14.77 -16.12
CA TYR A 202 -6.77 -14.50 -15.12
C TYR A 202 -7.16 -13.04 -15.31
N ALA A 203 -8.42 -12.78 -15.61
CA ALA A 203 -8.93 -11.43 -15.77
C ALA A 203 -9.83 -11.08 -14.58
N THR A 204 -9.59 -9.98 -13.89
CA THR A 204 -10.56 -9.43 -12.94
C THR A 204 -11.82 -9.02 -13.68
N MET A 205 -12.96 -9.17 -13.01
CA MET A 205 -14.24 -8.59 -13.38
C MET A 205 -14.72 -7.88 -12.14
N GLN A 206 -14.21 -6.66 -11.97
CA GLN A 206 -14.20 -5.89 -10.73
C GLN A 206 -15.64 -5.71 -10.24
N GLU A 207 -16.52 -5.18 -11.07
CA GLU A 207 -17.92 -4.89 -10.75
C GLU A 207 -18.68 -6.18 -10.43
N ASN A 208 -18.33 -7.26 -11.12
CA ASN A 208 -18.94 -8.58 -10.92
C ASN A 208 -18.37 -9.34 -9.70
N ASN A 209 -17.36 -8.82 -9.00
CA ASN A 209 -16.69 -9.46 -7.87
C ASN A 209 -16.17 -10.88 -8.22
N ALA A 210 -15.50 -11.01 -9.36
CA ALA A 210 -15.11 -12.31 -9.90
C ALA A 210 -13.81 -12.28 -10.74
N ILE A 211 -13.30 -13.46 -11.08
CA ILE A 211 -12.16 -13.65 -12.00
C ILE A 211 -12.56 -14.57 -13.14
N ALA A 212 -12.27 -14.21 -14.39
CA ALA A 212 -12.35 -15.09 -15.55
C ALA A 212 -11.04 -15.86 -15.77
N VAL A 213 -11.11 -17.17 -15.94
CA VAL A 213 -9.93 -18.02 -16.20
C VAL A 213 -9.84 -18.37 -17.67
N VAL A 214 -8.74 -17.99 -18.31
CA VAL A 214 -8.47 -18.24 -19.73
C VAL A 214 -7.46 -19.38 -19.88
N ASP A 215 -7.80 -20.37 -20.71
CA ASP A 215 -6.83 -21.35 -21.19
C ASP A 215 -6.12 -20.82 -22.43
N LEU A 216 -4.81 -20.63 -22.35
CA LEU A 216 -4.04 -20.10 -23.48
C LEU A 216 -3.64 -21.19 -24.49
N GLU A 217 -3.88 -22.48 -24.23
CA GLU A 217 -3.72 -23.50 -25.28
C GLU A 217 -4.91 -23.48 -26.25
N SER A 218 -6.13 -23.46 -25.73
CA SER A 218 -7.38 -23.38 -26.52
C SER A 218 -7.74 -21.95 -26.94
N ASN A 219 -7.31 -20.93 -26.19
CA ASN A 219 -7.72 -19.52 -26.31
C ASN A 219 -9.22 -19.33 -25.98
N GLU A 220 -9.69 -19.97 -24.93
CA GLU A 220 -11.08 -19.93 -24.45
C GLU A 220 -11.12 -19.52 -22.96
N ILE A 221 -12.17 -18.82 -22.55
CA ILE A 221 -12.53 -18.69 -21.13
C ILE A 221 -13.12 -20.04 -20.70
N ILE A 222 -12.57 -20.61 -19.64
CA ILE A 222 -12.91 -21.97 -19.19
C ILE A 222 -13.53 -22.01 -17.79
N ASP A 223 -13.44 -20.92 -17.03
CA ASP A 223 -14.04 -20.82 -15.70
C ASP A 223 -14.33 -19.37 -15.31
N ILE A 224 -15.26 -19.20 -14.36
CA ILE A 224 -15.54 -17.94 -13.66
C ILE A 224 -15.47 -18.24 -12.17
N LEU A 225 -14.56 -17.57 -11.46
CA LEU A 225 -14.32 -17.75 -10.03
C LEU A 225 -14.93 -16.56 -9.27
N PRO A 226 -16.09 -16.72 -8.60
CA PRO A 226 -16.63 -15.68 -7.74
C PRO A 226 -15.77 -15.52 -6.49
N LEU A 227 -15.61 -14.29 -5.99
CA LEU A 227 -14.63 -14.00 -4.94
C LEU A 227 -15.16 -14.14 -3.51
N GLY A 228 -16.48 -14.31 -3.35
CA GLY A 228 -17.16 -14.27 -2.06
C GLY A 228 -17.16 -12.86 -1.46
N PHE A 229 -17.39 -12.78 -0.14
CA PHE A 229 -17.45 -11.52 0.59
C PHE A 229 -16.60 -11.59 1.86
N LYS A 230 -15.99 -10.47 2.23
CA LYS A 230 -15.26 -10.30 3.50
C LYS A 230 -16.25 -10.00 4.62
N ASP A 231 -16.19 -10.75 5.72
CA ASP A 231 -17.01 -10.47 6.91
C ASP A 231 -16.25 -9.51 7.85
N HIS A 232 -16.69 -8.25 7.90
CA HIS A 232 -16.08 -7.22 8.74
C HIS A 232 -16.43 -7.34 10.24
N SER A 233 -17.28 -8.31 10.61
CA SER A 233 -17.57 -8.60 12.02
C SER A 233 -16.50 -9.48 12.69
N LEU A 234 -15.59 -10.05 11.90
CA LEU A 234 -14.54 -10.95 12.37
C LEU A 234 -13.27 -10.19 12.76
N GLU A 235 -12.61 -10.66 13.82
CA GLU A 235 -11.33 -10.15 14.29
C GLU A 235 -10.30 -10.05 13.14
N GLY A 236 -9.64 -8.89 13.01
CA GLY A 236 -8.69 -8.59 11.94
C GLY A 236 -9.31 -8.07 10.63
N ASN A 237 -10.63 -7.89 10.57
CA ASN A 237 -11.34 -7.26 9.44
C ASN A 237 -12.03 -5.96 9.87
N GLY A 238 -11.47 -5.21 10.82
CA GLY A 238 -12.02 -3.91 11.20
C GLY A 238 -12.08 -2.94 10.02
N ILE A 239 -12.96 -1.96 10.11
CA ILE A 239 -13.01 -0.82 9.20
C ILE A 239 -13.25 0.44 9.99
N ASP A 240 -12.64 1.54 9.58
CA ASP A 240 -13.18 2.84 9.93
C ASP A 240 -14.44 3.08 9.08
N ALA A 241 -15.56 3.35 9.74
CA ALA A 241 -16.91 3.38 9.14
C ALA A 241 -17.54 4.78 9.14
N SER A 242 -16.86 5.79 9.69
CA SER A 242 -17.39 7.14 9.80
C SER A 242 -16.28 8.17 9.65
N ASP A 243 -16.57 9.26 8.96
CA ASP A 243 -15.66 10.39 8.70
C ASP A 243 -15.86 11.55 9.72
N GLU A 244 -16.52 11.27 10.85
CA GLU A 244 -16.91 12.29 11.83
C GLU A 244 -16.50 11.97 13.28
N ASP A 245 -15.88 10.82 13.54
CA ASP A 245 -15.43 10.39 14.86
C ASP A 245 -13.91 10.28 15.01
N GLY A 246 -13.15 10.63 13.96
CA GLY A 246 -11.72 10.41 13.88
C GLY A 246 -11.41 8.93 13.67
N ILE A 247 -10.13 8.59 13.57
CA ILE A 247 -9.67 7.21 13.32
C ILE A 247 -10.32 6.22 14.31
N ASN A 248 -11.26 5.41 13.81
CA ASN A 248 -12.03 4.46 14.61
C ASN A 248 -12.22 3.13 13.87
N ILE A 249 -11.13 2.40 13.69
CA ILE A 249 -11.14 1.10 13.00
C ILE A 249 -11.73 0.03 13.92
N VAL A 250 -12.94 -0.45 13.58
CA VAL A 250 -13.69 -1.41 14.41
C VAL A 250 -14.38 -2.49 13.59
N ASN A 251 -14.66 -3.63 14.21
CA ASN A 251 -15.47 -4.67 13.58
C ASN A 251 -16.95 -4.29 13.57
N VAL A 252 -17.59 -4.40 12.40
CA VAL A 252 -18.97 -3.98 12.17
C VAL A 252 -19.75 -5.05 11.38
N PRO A 253 -21.08 -5.11 11.52
CA PRO A 253 -21.88 -6.18 10.93
C PRO A 253 -22.21 -5.94 9.45
N VAL A 254 -21.17 -5.79 8.61
CA VAL A 254 -21.29 -5.61 7.16
C VAL A 254 -20.38 -6.59 6.40
N PHE A 255 -20.67 -6.81 5.13
CA PHE A 255 -19.87 -7.62 4.22
C PHE A 255 -19.18 -6.74 3.18
N GLY A 256 -17.86 -6.84 3.06
CA GLY A 256 -17.08 -6.15 2.02
C GLY A 256 -17.04 -6.97 0.73
N MET A 257 -17.27 -6.33 -0.40
CA MET A 257 -17.09 -6.93 -1.72
C MET A 257 -15.65 -6.72 -2.18
N TYR A 258 -14.97 -7.77 -2.66
CA TYR A 258 -13.55 -7.67 -2.96
C TYR A 258 -13.26 -6.74 -4.15
N LEU A 259 -14.03 -6.83 -5.24
CA LEU A 259 -13.98 -5.90 -6.39
C LEU A 259 -12.54 -5.52 -6.79
N PRO A 260 -11.71 -6.48 -7.20
CA PRO A 260 -10.31 -6.19 -7.44
C PRO A 260 -10.09 -5.45 -8.75
N ASP A 261 -9.46 -4.28 -8.67
CA ASP A 261 -9.05 -3.50 -9.83
C ASP A 261 -7.79 -4.14 -10.45
N ALA A 262 -6.64 -4.10 -9.78
CA ALA A 262 -5.42 -4.72 -10.29
C ALA A 262 -5.19 -6.19 -9.87
N ILE A 263 -4.53 -6.95 -10.75
CA ILE A 263 -4.11 -8.35 -10.51
C ILE A 263 -2.70 -8.65 -11.03
N ALA A 264 -1.95 -9.47 -10.29
CA ALA A 264 -0.69 -10.06 -10.72
C ALA A 264 -0.61 -11.56 -10.40
N ALA A 265 0.18 -12.31 -11.19
CA ALA A 265 0.42 -13.73 -10.97
C ALA A 265 1.91 -14.01 -10.74
N TYR A 266 2.24 -14.83 -9.75
CA TYR A 266 3.61 -15.21 -9.43
C TYR A 266 3.73 -16.68 -9.03
N ASP A 267 4.95 -17.23 -9.14
CA ASP A 267 5.26 -18.63 -8.83
C ASP A 267 5.98 -18.71 -7.48
N VAL A 268 5.47 -19.57 -6.60
CA VAL A 268 6.15 -19.95 -5.37
C VAL A 268 6.34 -21.46 -5.38
N SER A 269 7.58 -21.90 -5.58
CA SER A 269 7.95 -23.32 -5.59
C SER A 269 7.21 -24.19 -6.62
N GLY A 270 6.81 -23.62 -7.76
CA GLY A 270 6.10 -24.32 -8.83
C GLY A 270 4.58 -24.24 -8.79
N GLU A 271 4.01 -23.56 -7.79
CA GLU A 271 2.58 -23.26 -7.69
C GLU A 271 2.35 -21.78 -8.03
N THR A 272 1.30 -21.49 -8.81
CA THR A 272 0.94 -20.12 -9.17
C THR A 272 -0.03 -19.54 -8.15
N TYR A 273 0.22 -18.29 -7.74
CA TYR A 273 -0.64 -17.51 -6.87
C TYR A 273 -1.04 -16.21 -7.56
N LEU A 274 -2.21 -15.69 -7.21
CA LEU A 274 -2.78 -14.45 -7.71
C LEU A 274 -2.79 -13.42 -6.57
N VAL A 275 -2.26 -12.24 -6.82
CA VAL A 275 -2.32 -11.09 -5.89
C VAL A 275 -3.26 -10.06 -6.48
N MET A 276 -4.17 -9.54 -5.68
CA MET A 276 -5.21 -8.60 -6.12
C MET A 276 -5.33 -7.41 -5.17
N ALA A 277 -5.47 -6.21 -5.73
CA ALA A 277 -5.77 -4.98 -5.02
C ALA A 277 -7.30 -4.80 -4.97
N ASN A 278 -7.90 -4.87 -3.77
CA ASN A 278 -9.35 -4.92 -3.58
C ASN A 278 -9.90 -3.51 -3.33
N GLU A 279 -9.99 -2.72 -4.39
CA GLU A 279 -10.31 -1.29 -4.36
C GLU A 279 -11.77 -1.04 -3.98
N GLY A 280 -12.73 -1.35 -4.87
CA GLY A 280 -14.15 -1.22 -4.58
C GLY A 280 -14.96 -0.23 -5.38
N ASP A 281 -14.59 0.14 -6.59
CA ASP A 281 -15.44 1.00 -7.42
C ASP A 281 -16.88 0.52 -7.65
N ALA A 282 -17.77 1.51 -7.80
CA ALA A 282 -19.19 1.31 -8.08
C ALA A 282 -19.46 1.43 -9.58
N ARG A 283 -20.47 0.70 -10.08
CA ARG A 283 -20.86 0.78 -11.49
C ARG A 283 -22.01 1.77 -11.69
N GLU A 284 -21.70 3.06 -11.87
CA GLU A 284 -22.71 4.12 -11.96
C GLU A 284 -22.69 4.86 -13.30
N TRP A 285 -23.76 4.70 -14.09
CA TRP A 285 -23.93 5.37 -15.38
C TRP A 285 -25.25 6.14 -15.47
N GLY A 286 -25.17 7.40 -15.93
CA GLY A 286 -26.34 8.23 -16.21
C GLY A 286 -27.19 8.52 -14.96
N ASP A 287 -28.38 7.93 -14.88
CA ASP A 287 -29.33 8.11 -13.76
C ASP A 287 -29.31 6.90 -12.79
N PHE A 288 -28.50 5.86 -13.05
CA PHE A 288 -28.35 4.71 -12.15
C PHE A 288 -27.31 5.03 -11.07
N ILE A 289 -27.74 4.92 -9.80
CA ILE A 289 -26.91 5.15 -8.61
C ILE A 289 -27.02 3.90 -7.75
N GLU A 290 -25.90 3.23 -7.55
CA GLU A 290 -25.75 2.03 -6.75
C GLU A 290 -25.51 2.39 -5.28
N GLU A 291 -24.65 3.37 -5.03
CA GLU A 291 -24.21 3.73 -3.70
C GLU A 291 -25.32 4.41 -2.90
N THR A 292 -25.45 4.01 -1.63
CA THR A 292 -26.35 4.65 -0.67
C THR A 292 -25.77 4.59 0.72
N ARG A 293 -26.13 5.57 1.56
CA ARG A 293 -25.73 5.58 2.97
C ARG A 293 -26.49 4.49 3.72
N ILE A 294 -25.83 3.80 4.65
CA ILE A 294 -26.50 2.81 5.50
C ILE A 294 -27.65 3.43 6.30
N GLU A 295 -27.59 4.71 6.69
CA GLU A 295 -28.71 5.38 7.37
C GLU A 295 -29.99 5.50 6.53
N ASP A 296 -29.88 5.42 5.20
CA ASP A 296 -31.00 5.49 4.27
C ASP A 296 -31.59 4.11 3.94
N LEU A 297 -30.93 3.02 4.33
CA LEU A 297 -31.40 1.65 4.12
C LEU A 297 -32.59 1.31 5.04
N GLU A 298 -33.57 0.59 4.51
CA GLU A 298 -34.61 -0.06 5.33
C GLU A 298 -34.07 -1.42 5.79
N LEU A 299 -33.55 -1.51 7.02
CA LEU A 299 -32.98 -2.74 7.57
C LEU A 299 -34.05 -3.66 8.17
N ASP A 300 -33.96 -4.97 7.89
CA ASP A 300 -34.88 -5.96 8.48
C ASP A 300 -34.76 -5.96 10.02
N PRO A 301 -35.87 -5.80 10.77
CA PRO A 301 -35.84 -5.72 12.22
C PRO A 301 -35.50 -7.03 12.93
N THR A 302 -35.49 -8.16 12.22
CA THR A 302 -35.07 -9.48 12.73
C THR A 302 -33.55 -9.65 12.63
N ALA A 303 -32.95 -9.26 11.49
CA ALA A 303 -31.52 -9.27 11.23
C ALA A 303 -30.81 -8.16 12.03
N PHE A 304 -31.37 -6.95 12.03
CA PHE A 304 -30.81 -5.76 12.69
C PHE A 304 -31.77 -5.22 13.78
N PRO A 305 -31.95 -5.93 14.91
CA PRO A 305 -32.81 -5.47 16.01
C PRO A 305 -32.32 -4.18 16.67
N ASN A 306 -31.08 -3.78 16.39
CA ASN A 306 -30.39 -2.56 16.83
C ASN A 306 -30.19 -1.53 15.70
N ALA A 307 -30.93 -1.61 14.59
CA ALA A 307 -30.81 -0.68 13.44
C ALA A 307 -30.75 0.81 13.86
N ALA A 308 -31.57 1.25 14.82
CA ALA A 308 -31.59 2.65 15.28
C ALA A 308 -30.31 3.13 16.00
N GLU A 309 -29.46 2.20 16.47
CA GLU A 309 -28.13 2.49 17.02
C GLU A 309 -27.05 2.34 15.95
N LEU A 310 -27.20 1.39 15.02
CA LEU A 310 -26.26 1.22 13.91
C LEU A 310 -26.32 2.39 12.92
N GLN A 311 -27.51 2.88 12.60
CA GLN A 311 -27.75 3.91 11.58
C GLN A 311 -27.56 5.35 12.10
N THR A 312 -26.76 5.56 13.15
CA THR A 312 -26.36 6.91 13.58
C THR A 312 -25.08 7.36 12.88
N ASP A 313 -24.80 8.67 12.89
CA ASP A 313 -23.54 9.23 12.39
C ASP A 313 -22.32 8.63 13.10
N GLU A 314 -22.40 8.47 14.42
CA GLU A 314 -21.36 7.82 15.23
C GLU A 314 -21.42 6.28 15.19
N GLY A 315 -22.36 5.72 14.43
CA GLY A 315 -22.50 4.28 14.19
C GLY A 315 -21.83 3.91 12.87
N ILE A 316 -22.54 3.14 12.05
CA ILE A 316 -22.16 2.86 10.66
C ILE A 316 -23.09 3.56 9.67
N GLY A 317 -23.95 4.49 10.12
CA GLY A 317 -24.97 5.11 9.27
C GLY A 317 -24.38 5.87 8.08
N ARG A 318 -23.16 6.38 8.23
CA ARG A 318 -22.45 7.12 7.18
C ARG A 318 -21.75 6.24 6.18
N LEU A 319 -21.43 4.99 6.54
CA LEU A 319 -20.74 4.10 5.62
C LEU A 319 -21.58 3.88 4.34
N ASN A 320 -20.95 3.97 3.18
CA ASN A 320 -21.57 3.67 1.90
C ASN A 320 -21.76 2.15 1.73
N ALA A 321 -22.93 1.79 1.23
CA ALA A 321 -23.32 0.42 0.91
C ALA A 321 -23.96 0.36 -0.50
N THR A 322 -23.98 -0.83 -1.09
CA THR A 322 -24.72 -1.05 -2.33
C THR A 322 -26.21 -1.21 -2.07
N ASN A 323 -27.05 -0.61 -2.92
CA ASN A 323 -28.50 -0.83 -2.88
C ASN A 323 -28.97 -2.01 -3.74
N THR A 324 -28.04 -2.72 -4.38
CA THR A 324 -28.33 -3.79 -5.36
C THR A 324 -28.28 -5.21 -4.78
N LEU A 325 -27.80 -5.34 -3.54
CA LEU A 325 -27.60 -6.61 -2.83
C LEU A 325 -27.94 -6.44 -1.34
N GLY A 326 -28.54 -7.45 -0.70
CA GLY A 326 -28.84 -7.44 0.74
C GLY A 326 -30.26 -7.83 1.12
N ASP A 327 -31.22 -7.78 0.18
CA ASP A 327 -32.59 -8.29 0.35
C ASP A 327 -32.62 -9.79 -0.02
N THR A 328 -32.39 -10.66 0.97
CA THR A 328 -32.19 -12.11 0.72
C THR A 328 -33.51 -12.87 0.58
N ASP A 329 -34.62 -12.32 1.09
CA ASP A 329 -35.94 -12.96 1.05
C ASP A 329 -36.94 -12.30 0.07
N GLY A 330 -36.57 -11.14 -0.49
CA GLY A 330 -37.26 -10.44 -1.57
C GLY A 330 -38.46 -9.60 -1.10
N ASP A 331 -38.47 -9.16 0.16
CA ASP A 331 -39.58 -8.39 0.73
C ASP A 331 -39.37 -6.86 0.71
N GLY A 332 -38.15 -6.42 0.37
CA GLY A 332 -37.76 -5.04 0.14
C GLY A 332 -37.06 -4.36 1.30
N ASP A 333 -36.85 -5.03 2.43
CA ASP A 333 -35.88 -4.63 3.45
C ASP A 333 -34.56 -5.41 3.32
N PHE A 334 -33.51 -4.92 3.98
CA PHE A 334 -32.16 -5.48 3.88
C PHE A 334 -31.87 -6.40 5.07
N ASP A 335 -31.66 -7.69 4.78
CA ASP A 335 -31.24 -8.72 5.74
C ASP A 335 -29.73 -8.68 6.02
N GLU A 336 -28.97 -8.22 5.03
CA GLU A 336 -27.51 -8.13 5.03
C GLU A 336 -27.09 -6.79 4.43
N ILE A 337 -25.95 -6.26 4.88
CA ILE A 337 -25.40 -4.99 4.38
C ILE A 337 -24.10 -5.30 3.65
N TYR A 338 -24.00 -4.85 2.41
CA TYR A 338 -22.83 -5.04 1.56
C TYR A 338 -22.19 -3.69 1.25
N VAL A 339 -20.89 -3.57 1.53
CA VAL A 339 -20.10 -2.38 1.28
C VAL A 339 -19.14 -2.63 0.12
N LEU A 340 -18.83 -1.56 -0.58
CA LEU A 340 -17.92 -1.55 -1.72
C LEU A 340 -16.48 -1.62 -1.23
N GLY A 341 -15.68 -2.47 -1.88
CA GLY A 341 -14.26 -2.64 -1.59
C GLY A 341 -13.97 -3.59 -0.44
N GLY A 342 -12.87 -4.33 -0.61
CA GLY A 342 -12.32 -5.17 0.44
C GLY A 342 -11.37 -4.42 1.37
N ARG A 343 -10.99 -3.18 1.03
CA ARG A 343 -10.03 -2.30 1.72
C ARG A 343 -8.70 -3.00 2.06
N SER A 344 -8.30 -3.93 1.20
CA SER A 344 -7.23 -4.90 1.44
C SER A 344 -6.56 -5.32 0.14
N PHE A 345 -5.49 -6.09 0.23
CA PHE A 345 -5.10 -6.96 -0.88
C PHE A 345 -5.33 -8.42 -0.49
N THR A 346 -5.56 -9.28 -1.49
CA THR A 346 -5.63 -10.73 -1.27
C THR A 346 -4.59 -11.47 -2.07
N ILE A 347 -4.12 -12.59 -1.51
CA ILE A 347 -3.38 -13.62 -2.23
C ILE A 347 -4.29 -14.85 -2.33
N ARG A 348 -4.48 -15.35 -3.55
CA ARG A 348 -5.32 -16.51 -3.83
C ARG A 348 -4.58 -17.58 -4.62
N ASP A 349 -5.02 -18.82 -4.49
CA ASP A 349 -4.60 -19.87 -5.42
C ASP A 349 -5.36 -19.75 -6.75
N THR A 350 -4.96 -20.56 -7.74
CA THR A 350 -5.60 -20.55 -9.08
C THR A 350 -7.01 -21.15 -9.10
N GLU A 351 -7.49 -21.69 -7.99
CA GLU A 351 -8.86 -22.19 -7.81
C GLU A 351 -9.76 -21.12 -7.17
N GLY A 352 -9.22 -19.95 -6.82
CA GLY A 352 -9.93 -18.81 -6.24
C GLY A 352 -10.01 -18.83 -4.72
N ASN A 353 -9.36 -19.80 -4.05
CA ASN A 353 -9.36 -19.85 -2.59
C ASN A 353 -8.42 -18.78 -2.02
N ILE A 354 -8.86 -18.11 -0.94
CA ILE A 354 -8.02 -17.17 -0.20
C ILE A 354 -6.90 -17.93 0.50
N VAL A 355 -5.66 -17.55 0.20
CA VAL A 355 -4.44 -17.98 0.90
C VAL A 355 -4.10 -16.96 1.98
N PHE A 356 -4.23 -15.67 1.65
CA PHE A 356 -4.05 -14.56 2.57
C PHE A 356 -4.98 -13.40 2.19
N ASP A 357 -5.45 -12.68 3.20
CA ASP A 357 -6.18 -11.42 3.09
C ASP A 357 -5.56 -10.47 4.12
N SER A 358 -5.16 -9.28 3.70
CA SER A 358 -4.55 -8.31 4.60
C SER A 358 -5.54 -7.78 5.65
N GLY A 359 -6.83 -8.13 5.57
CA GLY A 359 -7.81 -7.77 6.59
C GLY A 359 -7.92 -6.25 6.73
N ASP A 360 -7.70 -5.76 7.94
CA ASP A 360 -7.63 -4.35 8.32
C ASP A 360 -6.19 -3.80 8.44
N GLN A 361 -5.17 -4.61 8.12
CA GLN A 361 -3.78 -4.26 8.37
C GLN A 361 -3.33 -2.99 7.64
N ILE A 362 -3.86 -2.70 6.45
CA ILE A 362 -3.53 -1.47 5.71
C ILE A 362 -3.93 -0.25 6.54
N GLU A 363 -5.19 -0.21 7.01
CA GLU A 363 -5.70 0.89 7.83
C GLU A 363 -4.98 0.97 9.18
N GLN A 364 -4.78 -0.17 9.85
CA GLN A 364 -4.08 -0.19 11.14
C GLN A 364 -2.66 0.35 11.01
N ILE A 365 -1.92 -0.04 9.97
CA ILE A 365 -0.55 0.45 9.73
C ILE A 365 -0.55 1.94 9.44
N ILE A 366 -1.47 2.45 8.63
CA ILE A 366 -1.57 3.89 8.36
C ILE A 366 -1.91 4.64 9.65
N ALA A 367 -2.91 4.20 10.41
CA ALA A 367 -3.33 4.83 11.65
C ALA A 367 -2.20 4.87 12.71
N GLU A 368 -1.50 3.75 12.89
CA GLU A 368 -0.48 3.60 13.93
C GLU A 368 0.83 4.27 13.54
N ARG A 369 1.28 4.09 12.29
CA ARG A 369 2.63 4.44 11.87
C ARG A 369 2.69 5.71 11.03
N PHE A 370 1.64 6.01 10.27
CA PHE A 370 1.57 7.12 9.31
C PHE A 370 0.30 7.96 9.46
N PRO A 371 -0.10 8.39 10.68
CA PRO A 371 -1.37 9.06 10.90
C PRO A 371 -1.52 10.38 10.12
N GLU A 372 -0.42 10.97 9.66
CA GLU A 372 -0.45 12.15 8.79
C GLU A 372 -0.91 11.86 7.36
N LEU A 373 -0.94 10.58 6.96
CA LEU A 373 -1.46 10.12 5.67
C LEU A 373 -2.92 9.68 5.77
N TRP A 374 -3.51 9.68 6.97
CA TRP A 374 -4.91 9.34 7.15
C TRP A 374 -5.83 10.38 6.48
N VAL A 375 -6.80 9.91 5.70
CA VAL A 375 -7.77 10.75 4.99
C VAL A 375 -9.16 10.51 5.57
N GLU A 376 -9.53 11.36 6.54
CA GLU A 376 -10.77 11.21 7.31
C GLU A 376 -12.04 11.31 6.45
N ASP A 377 -12.15 12.29 5.56
CA ASP A 377 -13.34 12.59 4.74
C ASP A 377 -13.75 11.43 3.76
N ARG A 378 -13.09 10.27 3.86
CA ARG A 378 -13.24 9.09 3.00
C ARG A 378 -13.30 7.76 3.77
N SER A 379 -13.17 7.77 5.10
CA SER A 379 -13.23 6.56 5.93
C SER A 379 -14.59 5.87 5.81
N ASP A 380 -15.66 6.65 5.70
CA ASP A 380 -17.05 6.23 5.46
C ASP A 380 -17.33 5.62 4.08
N SER A 381 -16.29 5.37 3.29
CA SER A 381 -16.36 4.81 1.94
C SER A 381 -15.29 3.72 1.81
N LYS A 382 -14.51 3.73 0.72
CA LYS A 382 -13.53 2.66 0.43
C LYS A 382 -12.19 2.84 1.17
N GLY A 383 -12.01 3.89 1.97
CA GLY A 383 -10.82 4.08 2.83
C GLY A 383 -9.52 4.33 2.08
N PRO A 384 -8.42 3.61 2.40
CA PRO A 384 -7.13 3.78 1.73
C PRO A 384 -7.10 3.46 0.24
N GLU A 385 -8.09 2.70 -0.26
CA GLU A 385 -8.29 2.32 -1.69
C GLU A 385 -7.04 1.70 -2.36
N PRO A 386 -6.81 0.38 -2.19
CA PRO A 386 -5.78 -0.33 -2.94
C PRO A 386 -6.19 -0.51 -4.39
N GLU A 387 -5.54 0.22 -5.30
CA GLU A 387 -5.91 0.38 -6.71
C GLU A 387 -4.97 -0.42 -7.61
N GLY A 388 -3.76 0.11 -7.84
CA GLY A 388 -2.74 -0.53 -8.66
C GLY A 388 -1.83 -1.48 -7.88
N LEU A 389 -1.23 -2.44 -8.59
CA LEU A 389 -0.11 -3.20 -8.04
C LEU A 389 0.94 -3.60 -9.07
N THR A 390 2.16 -3.84 -8.59
CA THR A 390 3.19 -4.56 -9.34
C THR A 390 4.03 -5.43 -8.40
N LEU A 391 4.64 -6.49 -8.95
CA LEU A 391 5.48 -7.41 -8.19
C LEU A 391 6.93 -7.30 -8.64
N GLY A 392 7.86 -7.43 -7.69
CA GLY A 392 9.29 -7.29 -7.98
C GLY A 392 10.19 -8.04 -7.03
N GLN A 393 11.30 -8.57 -7.53
CA GLN A 393 12.32 -9.22 -6.70
C GLN A 393 13.29 -8.17 -6.14
N VAL A 394 13.31 -7.98 -4.83
CA VAL A 394 14.28 -7.13 -4.11
C VAL A 394 15.14 -8.03 -3.21
N GLY A 395 16.42 -8.16 -3.53
CA GLY A 395 17.27 -9.16 -2.87
C GLY A 395 16.75 -10.58 -3.12
N ASN A 396 16.44 -11.32 -2.05
CA ASN A 396 15.83 -12.65 -2.13
C ASN A 396 14.31 -12.65 -1.89
N SER A 397 13.73 -11.48 -1.61
CA SER A 397 12.31 -11.34 -1.31
C SER A 397 11.50 -10.93 -2.54
N THR A 398 10.34 -11.56 -2.72
CA THR A 398 9.32 -11.13 -3.68
C THR A 398 8.49 -10.05 -3.01
N MET A 399 8.56 -8.83 -3.53
CA MET A 399 7.86 -7.68 -3.01
C MET A 399 6.60 -7.41 -3.82
N LEU A 400 5.51 -7.12 -3.12
CA LEU A 400 4.33 -6.44 -3.64
C LEU A 400 4.50 -4.93 -3.44
N PHE A 401 4.33 -4.16 -4.50
CA PHE A 401 4.16 -2.72 -4.46
C PHE A 401 2.70 -2.43 -4.76
N LEU A 402 1.97 -2.02 -3.73
CA LEU A 402 0.53 -1.78 -3.75
C LEU A 402 0.29 -0.27 -3.73
N ALA A 403 -0.26 0.28 -4.80
CA ALA A 403 -0.67 1.68 -4.83
C ALA A 403 -1.96 1.86 -4.04
N LEU A 404 -1.98 2.89 -3.20
CA LEU A 404 -3.12 3.32 -2.42
C LEU A 404 -3.55 4.68 -2.98
N GLU A 405 -4.57 4.69 -3.85
CA GLU A 405 -4.97 5.86 -4.63
C GLU A 405 -5.26 7.05 -3.70
N ARG A 406 -6.12 6.84 -2.69
CA ARG A 406 -6.54 7.90 -1.75
C ARG A 406 -5.50 8.30 -0.72
N THR A 407 -4.54 7.41 -0.45
CA THR A 407 -3.47 7.68 0.51
C THR A 407 -2.29 8.42 -0.15
N ASP A 408 -2.31 8.57 -1.47
CA ASP A 408 -1.22 9.13 -2.29
C ASP A 408 0.13 8.43 -2.02
N ALA A 409 0.09 7.10 -1.81
CA ALA A 409 1.24 6.33 -1.35
C ALA A 409 1.31 4.93 -1.95
N ILE A 410 2.50 4.34 -1.93
CA ILE A 410 2.74 2.95 -2.34
C ILE A 410 3.18 2.15 -1.12
N MET A 411 2.36 1.20 -0.71
CA MET A 411 2.63 0.28 0.36
C MET A 411 3.40 -0.94 -0.15
N VAL A 412 4.47 -1.33 0.53
CA VAL A 412 5.37 -2.39 0.13
C VAL A 412 5.28 -3.55 1.11
N TRP A 413 5.09 -4.75 0.58
CA TRP A 413 4.94 -5.98 1.35
C TRP A 413 5.90 -7.05 0.85
N ASP A 414 6.51 -7.82 1.75
CA ASP A 414 7.17 -9.07 1.40
C ASP A 414 6.11 -10.15 1.31
N ILE A 415 5.93 -10.72 0.12
CA ILE A 415 4.98 -11.78 -0.20
C ILE A 415 5.69 -13.08 -0.62
N THR A 416 6.97 -13.21 -0.27
CA THR A 416 7.78 -14.41 -0.58
C THR A 416 7.13 -15.68 -0.04
N ASP A 417 6.57 -15.60 1.16
CA ASP A 417 5.66 -16.60 1.69
C ASP A 417 4.21 -16.13 1.48
N PRO A 418 3.45 -16.73 0.54
CA PRO A 418 2.08 -16.32 0.25
C PRO A 418 1.12 -16.52 1.43
N GLU A 419 1.45 -17.38 2.40
CA GLU A 419 0.63 -17.64 3.58
C GLU A 419 0.88 -16.63 4.72
N SER A 420 1.99 -15.90 4.66
CA SER A 420 2.40 -14.99 5.73
C SER A 420 3.09 -13.71 5.22
N PRO A 421 2.46 -12.91 4.33
CA PRO A 421 2.95 -11.60 3.96
C PRO A 421 3.25 -10.69 5.16
N SER A 422 4.25 -9.82 5.01
CA SER A 422 4.61 -8.83 6.03
C SER A 422 4.84 -7.46 5.41
N PHE A 423 4.36 -6.42 6.08
CA PHE A 423 4.62 -5.04 5.69
C PHE A 423 6.11 -4.72 5.78
N VAL A 424 6.64 -4.05 4.76
CA VAL A 424 8.07 -3.70 4.62
C VAL A 424 8.23 -2.18 4.69
N ASP A 425 7.51 -1.46 3.83
CA ASP A 425 7.70 -0.02 3.67
C ASP A 425 6.52 0.74 3.08
N MET A 426 6.53 2.06 3.23
CA MET A 426 5.58 2.99 2.63
C MET A 426 6.36 4.08 1.89
N LEU A 427 6.16 4.14 0.57
CA LEU A 427 6.75 5.14 -0.32
C LEU A 427 5.74 6.26 -0.56
N ARG A 428 6.12 7.49 -0.22
CA ARG A 428 5.39 8.70 -0.61
C ARG A 428 6.27 9.73 -1.29
N VAL A 429 5.80 10.23 -2.44
CA VAL A 429 6.44 11.33 -3.16
C VAL A 429 5.60 12.59 -3.00
N PRO A 430 6.13 13.67 -2.39
CA PRO A 430 5.32 14.88 -2.19
C PRO A 430 4.91 15.55 -3.51
N GLY A 431 3.62 15.88 -3.63
CA GLY A 431 3.06 16.58 -4.79
C GLY A 431 2.68 15.67 -5.96
N THR A 432 2.54 14.36 -5.70
CA THR A 432 1.97 13.38 -6.61
C THR A 432 0.75 12.77 -5.93
N ASP A 433 -0.35 12.64 -6.65
CA ASP A 433 -1.66 12.30 -6.11
C ASP A 433 -2.29 11.17 -6.95
N ALA A 434 -2.97 10.22 -6.33
CA ALA A 434 -3.59 9.05 -6.96
C ALA A 434 -2.61 8.14 -7.76
N PRO A 435 -1.71 7.39 -7.10
CA PRO A 435 -0.90 6.38 -7.80
C PRO A 435 -1.78 5.28 -8.38
N GLU A 436 -1.58 4.95 -9.65
CA GLU A 436 -2.44 4.02 -10.39
C GLU A 436 -1.59 2.94 -11.10
N GLY A 437 -0.96 3.25 -12.24
CA GLY A 437 -0.10 2.31 -12.94
C GLY A 437 1.31 2.20 -12.36
N LEU A 438 1.79 0.96 -12.12
CA LEU A 438 3.15 0.68 -11.64
C LEU A 438 3.90 -0.29 -12.55
N ALA A 439 5.19 -0.02 -12.77
CA ALA A 439 6.10 -0.95 -13.44
C ALA A 439 7.38 -1.14 -12.62
N PHE A 440 7.65 -2.39 -12.23
CA PHE A 440 8.89 -2.78 -11.58
C PHE A 440 10.00 -3.11 -12.58
N ILE A 441 11.23 -2.76 -12.23
CA ILE A 441 12.44 -3.05 -12.99
C ILE A 441 13.44 -3.76 -12.09
N SER A 442 13.93 -4.91 -12.56
CA SER A 442 14.91 -5.70 -11.82
C SER A 442 16.26 -4.97 -11.68
N ALA A 443 17.01 -5.33 -10.64
CA ALA A 443 18.39 -4.86 -10.46
C ALA A 443 19.31 -5.21 -11.65
N GLU A 444 19.06 -6.34 -12.33
CA GLU A 444 19.85 -6.76 -13.50
C GLU A 444 19.58 -5.88 -14.72
N ASP A 445 18.34 -5.41 -14.85
CA ASP A 445 17.88 -4.63 -16.00
C ASP A 445 18.02 -3.10 -15.78
N SER A 446 18.35 -2.67 -14.58
CA SER A 446 18.50 -1.25 -14.25
C SER A 446 19.91 -0.73 -14.53
N ALA A 447 20.01 0.57 -14.85
CA ALA A 447 21.29 1.23 -15.12
C ALA A 447 22.19 1.37 -13.87
N THR A 448 21.61 1.37 -12.67
CA THR A 448 22.34 1.55 -11.40
C THR A 448 22.75 0.23 -10.75
N GLY A 449 22.13 -0.89 -11.15
CA GLY A 449 22.29 -2.17 -10.51
C GLY A 449 21.41 -2.38 -9.27
N ASN A 450 20.51 -1.43 -8.97
CA ASN A 450 19.48 -1.53 -7.93
C ASN A 450 18.09 -1.67 -8.58
N PRO A 451 17.13 -2.35 -7.96
CA PRO A 451 15.76 -2.36 -8.47
C PRO A 451 15.18 -0.96 -8.64
N MET A 452 14.27 -0.79 -9.59
CA MET A 452 13.57 0.48 -9.82
C MET A 452 12.06 0.29 -9.87
N LEU A 453 11.34 1.36 -9.58
CA LEU A 453 9.89 1.43 -9.72
C LEU A 453 9.53 2.69 -10.52
N ALA A 454 8.79 2.49 -11.61
CA ALA A 454 8.09 3.57 -12.29
C ALA A 454 6.64 3.59 -11.81
N VAL A 455 6.11 4.77 -11.51
CA VAL A 455 4.72 4.94 -11.06
C VAL A 455 4.10 6.11 -11.81
N ALA A 456 2.90 5.90 -12.33
CA ALA A 456 2.04 6.92 -12.89
C ALA A 456 1.01 7.36 -11.83
N PHE A 457 0.72 8.66 -11.82
CA PHE A 457 -0.17 9.32 -10.89
C PHE A 457 -1.22 10.08 -11.69
N GLU A 458 -2.46 9.66 -11.57
CA GLU A 458 -3.55 10.05 -12.46
C GLU A 458 -3.90 11.53 -12.26
N ASP A 459 -4.35 11.87 -11.05
CA ASP A 459 -4.87 13.19 -10.68
C ASP A 459 -3.81 14.29 -10.80
N SER A 460 -2.57 13.98 -10.41
CA SER A 460 -1.45 14.92 -10.52
C SER A 460 -0.80 14.93 -11.91
N ALA A 461 -1.19 14.00 -12.79
CA ALA A 461 -0.65 13.79 -14.13
C ALA A 461 0.88 13.69 -14.15
N ASN A 462 1.46 12.86 -13.28
CA ASN A 462 2.90 12.70 -13.17
C ASN A 462 3.35 11.26 -13.34
N THR A 463 4.54 11.08 -13.92
CA THR A 463 5.27 9.82 -13.83
C THR A 463 6.53 10.04 -13.00
N ILE A 464 6.80 9.15 -12.06
CA ILE A 464 8.04 9.13 -11.27
C ILE A 464 8.90 7.92 -11.62
N TYR A 465 10.18 8.03 -11.27
CA TYR A 465 11.11 6.90 -11.32
C TYR A 465 11.94 6.86 -10.06
N VAL A 466 11.83 5.76 -9.34
CA VAL A 466 12.37 5.58 -8.00
C VAL A 466 13.35 4.43 -7.99
N GLU A 467 14.56 4.70 -7.49
CA GLU A 467 15.52 3.65 -7.14
C GLU A 467 15.15 3.05 -5.78
N ILE A 468 15.19 1.72 -5.70
CA ILE A 468 14.96 0.96 -4.48
C ILE A 468 16.29 0.35 -4.04
N LYS A 469 16.79 0.79 -2.90
CA LYS A 469 17.99 0.28 -2.26
C LYS A 469 17.58 -0.77 -1.22
N ALA A 470 17.96 -2.02 -1.49
CA ALA A 470 17.84 -3.08 -0.50
C ALA A 470 18.84 -2.87 0.65
N PRO A 471 18.52 -3.33 1.87
CA PRO A 471 19.47 -3.32 2.98
C PRO A 471 20.66 -4.22 2.66
N THR A 472 21.82 -3.84 3.19
CA THR A 472 22.96 -4.75 3.25
C THR A 472 22.67 -5.79 4.32
N GLU A 473 22.24 -6.96 3.88
CA GLU A 473 22.00 -8.12 4.75
C GLU A 473 23.32 -8.69 5.28
N LEU A 474 23.50 -8.64 6.60
CA LEU A 474 24.58 -9.33 7.29
C LEU A 474 24.25 -10.82 7.44
N ALA A 475 25.28 -11.64 7.65
CA ALA A 475 25.10 -13.08 7.71
C ALA A 475 24.56 -13.50 9.08
N ASP A 476 23.62 -14.45 9.12
CA ASP A 476 23.15 -15.02 10.39
C ASP A 476 24.30 -15.51 11.31
N GLY A 477 24.10 -15.23 12.60
CA GLY A 477 24.95 -15.51 13.74
C GLY A 477 25.85 -14.31 14.07
N GLY A 478 25.90 -13.92 15.34
CA GLY A 478 26.52 -12.67 15.79
C GLY A 478 27.76 -12.19 15.02
N VAL A 479 27.58 -11.08 14.31
CA VAL A 479 28.50 -10.42 13.39
C VAL A 479 29.07 -9.17 14.04
N THR A 480 30.23 -8.72 13.54
CA THR A 480 30.70 -7.36 13.77
C THR A 480 30.85 -6.66 12.43
N PHE A 481 30.09 -5.58 12.24
CA PHE A 481 30.08 -4.77 11.03
C PHE A 481 30.45 -3.33 11.35
N THR A 482 31.29 -2.72 10.53
CA THR A 482 31.73 -1.33 10.72
C THR A 482 31.87 -0.67 9.37
N VAL A 483 31.09 0.37 9.17
CA VAL A 483 31.21 1.27 8.02
C VAL A 483 32.38 2.21 8.27
N THR A 484 33.16 2.48 7.23
CA THR A 484 34.40 3.27 7.36
C THR A 484 34.47 4.49 6.45
N ASP A 485 33.42 4.70 5.65
CA ASP A 485 33.26 5.90 4.85
C ASP A 485 32.14 6.79 5.43
N ALA A 486 31.79 7.84 4.70
CA ALA A 486 30.81 8.84 5.11
C ALA A 486 29.51 8.75 4.31
N SER A 487 29.24 7.58 3.69
CA SER A 487 28.00 7.36 2.96
C SER A 487 26.94 6.79 3.88
N GLY A 488 25.69 7.24 3.74
CA GLY A 488 24.56 6.66 4.45
C GLY A 488 24.31 5.21 4.03
N GLN A 489 24.21 4.35 5.02
CA GLN A 489 23.96 2.92 4.87
C GLN A 489 22.53 2.56 5.21
N LEU A 490 22.12 1.45 4.62
CA LEU A 490 20.94 0.71 5.02
C LEU A 490 21.44 -0.71 5.33
N VAL A 491 21.37 -1.14 6.59
CA VAL A 491 21.99 -2.39 7.08
C VAL A 491 20.97 -3.18 7.88
N ASN A 492 20.96 -4.50 7.70
CA ASN A 492 20.22 -5.42 8.54
C ASN A 492 21.18 -6.45 9.16
N GLY A 493 21.18 -6.56 10.48
CA GLY A 493 22.02 -7.48 11.24
C GLY A 493 21.65 -8.96 11.04
N GLY A 494 20.40 -9.24 10.69
CA GLY A 494 19.90 -10.61 10.56
C GLY A 494 19.69 -11.27 11.93
N ALA A 495 19.74 -12.60 11.99
CA ALA A 495 19.64 -13.29 13.28
C ALA A 495 21.00 -13.35 13.98
N GLY A 496 21.12 -13.03 15.25
CA GLY A 496 22.40 -13.05 15.96
C GLY A 496 22.45 -12.09 17.14
N SER A 497 23.61 -12.01 17.79
CA SER A 497 23.92 -10.87 18.65
C SER A 497 24.98 -10.07 17.92
N ASP A 498 24.55 -9.02 17.26
CA ASP A 498 25.33 -8.28 16.28
C ASP A 498 25.95 -7.02 16.89
N VAL A 499 27.09 -6.62 16.34
CA VAL A 499 27.77 -5.36 16.71
C VAL A 499 27.94 -4.54 15.45
N ILE A 500 27.14 -3.48 15.31
CA ILE A 500 27.04 -2.69 14.08
C ILE A 500 27.44 -1.24 14.34
N THR A 501 28.26 -0.67 13.47
CA THR A 501 28.64 0.75 13.51
C THR A 501 28.39 1.42 12.15
N GLY A 502 27.51 2.43 12.13
CA GLY A 502 26.99 3.13 10.95
C GLY A 502 27.98 4.03 10.22
N GLY A 503 28.89 4.67 10.95
CA GLY A 503 29.91 5.53 10.34
C GLY A 503 29.49 6.99 10.41
N THR A 504 29.96 7.85 9.50
CA THR A 504 29.64 9.29 9.60
C THR A 504 28.56 9.75 8.60
N GLY A 505 27.80 8.81 8.06
CA GLY A 505 26.70 9.08 7.13
C GLY A 505 25.39 9.23 7.90
N ASP A 506 24.30 9.49 7.19
CA ASP A 506 22.96 9.34 7.77
C ASP A 506 22.56 7.87 7.55
N ASP A 507 22.62 7.06 8.59
CA ASP A 507 22.52 5.60 8.51
C ASP A 507 21.17 5.09 9.01
N THR A 508 20.68 4.00 8.42
CA THR A 508 19.53 3.23 8.91
C THR A 508 19.98 1.80 9.19
N ILE A 509 19.87 1.37 10.44
CA ILE A 509 20.40 0.09 10.90
C ILE A 509 19.32 -0.68 11.64
N PHE A 510 19.02 -1.88 11.12
CA PHE A 510 18.24 -2.91 11.81
C PHE A 510 19.18 -3.87 12.53
N GLY A 511 18.95 -4.08 13.82
CA GLY A 511 19.67 -5.12 14.58
C GLY A 511 19.30 -6.52 14.12
N GLY A 512 18.00 -6.73 13.83
CA GLY A 512 17.46 -8.03 13.50
C GLY A 512 17.07 -8.78 14.76
N ALA A 513 17.33 -10.09 14.85
CA ALA A 513 16.86 -10.92 15.97
C ALA A 513 18.01 -11.34 16.90
N GLY A 514 17.91 -11.01 18.18
CA GLY A 514 18.85 -11.36 19.24
C GLY A 514 19.40 -10.11 19.94
N ALA A 515 20.39 -10.25 20.83
CA ALA A 515 20.86 -9.11 21.64
C ALA A 515 21.94 -8.31 20.90
N ASP A 516 21.60 -7.15 20.37
CA ASP A 516 22.42 -6.36 19.46
C ASP A 516 23.07 -5.14 20.13
N THR A 517 24.18 -4.68 19.56
CA THR A 517 24.87 -3.45 19.94
C THR A 517 25.05 -2.59 18.70
N ILE A 518 24.39 -1.44 18.64
CA ILE A 518 24.35 -0.58 17.45
C ILE A 518 24.83 0.84 17.80
N GLU A 519 25.80 1.35 17.02
CA GLU A 519 26.29 2.72 17.12
C GLU A 519 26.10 3.47 15.79
N GLY A 520 25.33 4.56 15.76
CA GLY A 520 25.14 5.42 14.58
C GLY A 520 26.42 6.19 14.24
N MET A 521 26.85 7.06 15.18
CA MET A 521 28.07 7.88 15.24
C MET A 521 27.86 9.37 14.91
N ASP A 522 28.15 9.84 13.70
CA ASP A 522 27.91 11.24 13.32
C ASP A 522 26.93 11.19 12.15
N GLY A 523 25.77 11.84 12.19
CA GLY A 523 24.79 11.73 11.11
C GLY A 523 23.40 12.15 11.56
N PHE A 524 22.39 11.89 10.76
CA PHE A 524 21.01 11.76 11.23
C PHE A 524 20.66 10.28 11.14
N ASP A 525 20.87 9.54 12.23
CA ASP A 525 20.82 8.09 12.21
C ASP A 525 19.46 7.56 12.68
N ARG A 526 19.03 6.45 12.09
CA ARG A 526 17.93 5.63 12.59
C ARG A 526 18.45 4.27 13.02
N LEU A 527 18.29 3.96 14.30
CA LEU A 527 18.63 2.67 14.89
C LEU A 527 17.34 2.00 15.34
N ASP A 528 17.04 0.83 14.76
CA ASP A 528 15.72 0.22 14.87
C ASP A 528 15.82 -1.28 15.14
N ILE A 529 15.19 -1.73 16.21
CA ILE A 529 15.05 -3.15 16.56
C ILE A 529 13.61 -3.49 16.96
N ALA A 530 12.62 -2.76 16.42
CA ALA A 530 11.20 -2.99 16.72
C ALA A 530 10.74 -4.44 16.49
N ASP A 531 11.29 -5.10 15.47
CA ASP A 531 10.96 -6.48 15.10
C ASP A 531 11.83 -7.53 15.83
N ASN A 532 12.65 -7.11 16.79
CA ASN A 532 13.52 -7.98 17.56
C ASN A 532 12.73 -8.73 18.65
N THR A 533 13.17 -9.95 18.97
CA THR A 533 12.61 -10.79 20.04
C THR A 533 13.64 -11.13 21.12
N GLY A 534 14.79 -10.47 21.10
CA GLY A 534 15.92 -10.70 22.00
C GLY A 534 16.08 -9.57 23.01
N ASP A 535 16.19 -9.94 24.30
CA ASP A 535 16.44 -8.98 25.39
C ASP A 535 17.88 -8.43 25.39
N GLY A 536 18.04 -7.18 25.84
CA GLY A 536 19.32 -6.63 26.26
C GLY A 536 20.10 -5.93 25.15
N ASN A 537 19.40 -5.21 24.28
CA ASN A 537 20.02 -4.45 23.21
C ASN A 537 20.64 -3.15 23.73
N GLU A 538 21.73 -2.72 23.08
CA GLU A 538 22.40 -1.45 23.38
C GLU A 538 22.46 -0.58 22.12
N LEU A 539 21.66 0.48 22.05
CA LEU A 539 21.58 1.40 20.91
C LEU A 539 22.11 2.78 21.27
N GLN A 540 22.94 3.35 20.40
CA GLN A 540 23.54 4.68 20.60
C GLN A 540 23.59 5.50 19.30
N GLY A 541 22.77 6.56 19.21
CA GLY A 541 22.76 7.51 18.09
C GLY A 541 24.08 8.27 17.93
N ASN A 542 24.57 8.84 19.04
CA ASN A 542 25.81 9.63 19.21
C ASN A 542 25.69 11.12 18.84
N ARG A 543 25.94 11.54 17.60
CA ARG A 543 25.81 12.94 17.19
C ARG A 543 24.88 13.02 16.00
N GLY A 544 23.82 13.78 16.17
CA GLY A 544 22.77 13.82 15.17
C GLY A 544 21.46 14.22 15.79
N ALA A 545 20.45 14.43 14.97
CA ALA A 545 19.08 14.31 15.44
C ALA A 545 18.67 12.89 15.07
N ASP A 546 18.85 11.97 16.02
CA ASP A 546 18.79 10.54 15.80
C ASP A 546 17.41 9.99 16.20
N THR A 547 17.01 8.88 15.58
CA THR A 547 15.84 8.09 15.99
C THR A 547 16.30 6.74 16.51
N VAL A 548 15.93 6.38 17.74
CA VAL A 548 16.34 5.14 18.40
C VAL A 548 15.12 4.40 18.91
N ILE A 549 14.94 3.13 18.51
CA ILE A 549 13.77 2.31 18.84
C ILE A 549 14.23 0.96 19.40
N GLY A 550 13.80 0.62 20.63
CA GLY A 550 14.17 -0.60 21.37
C GLY A 550 13.31 -1.83 21.05
N GLY A 551 12.01 -1.66 20.82
CA GLY A 551 11.16 -2.79 20.47
C GLY A 551 10.85 -3.65 21.71
N GLN A 552 11.07 -4.96 21.65
CA GLN A 552 10.77 -5.87 22.77
C GLN A 552 12.03 -6.16 23.61
N GLY A 553 11.84 -6.23 24.93
CA GLY A 553 12.84 -6.64 25.90
C GLY A 553 13.41 -5.47 26.70
N ASP A 554 14.19 -5.78 27.75
CA ASP A 554 14.80 -4.74 28.59
C ASP A 554 16.04 -4.15 27.87
N ASP A 555 15.94 -2.93 27.33
CA ASP A 555 16.97 -2.32 26.48
C ASP A 555 17.71 -1.12 27.11
N VAL A 556 18.83 -0.74 26.48
CA VAL A 556 19.59 0.47 26.83
C VAL A 556 19.68 1.37 25.59
N LEU A 557 18.93 2.47 25.63
CA LEU A 557 18.77 3.37 24.49
C LEU A 557 19.40 4.73 24.77
N ARG A 558 20.18 5.24 23.82
CA ARG A 558 20.94 6.49 23.98
C ARG A 558 20.86 7.35 22.71
N GLY A 559 20.28 8.55 22.81
CA GLY A 559 20.23 9.52 21.71
C GLY A 559 21.63 10.10 21.45
N GLY A 560 22.13 10.89 22.40
CA GLY A 560 23.51 11.37 22.38
C GLY A 560 23.60 12.88 22.29
N LYS A 561 23.68 13.45 21.09
CA LYS A 561 23.80 14.90 20.89
C LYS A 561 22.99 15.35 19.69
N GLY A 562 21.92 16.08 19.97
CA GLY A 562 21.13 16.82 19.00
C GLY A 562 19.69 16.81 19.48
N PHE A 563 18.73 16.70 18.57
CA PHE A 563 17.33 16.61 18.97
C PHE A 563 16.88 15.19 18.65
N ASP A 564 16.97 14.31 19.63
CA ASP A 564 16.81 12.88 19.44
C ASP A 564 15.36 12.45 19.74
N SER A 565 14.90 11.40 19.07
CA SER A 565 13.63 10.73 19.33
C SER A 565 13.91 9.30 19.76
N ILE A 566 13.46 8.93 20.95
CA ILE A 566 13.71 7.60 21.53
C ILE A 566 12.39 6.95 21.94
N VAL A 567 12.20 5.70 21.54
CA VAL A 567 11.07 4.85 21.91
C VAL A 567 11.62 3.55 22.51
N GLY A 568 11.28 3.27 23.77
CA GLY A 568 11.61 2.02 24.47
C GLY A 568 10.92 0.84 23.83
N GLY A 569 9.62 0.72 24.08
CA GLY A 569 8.77 -0.34 23.54
C GLY A 569 8.24 -1.21 24.68
N ASP A 570 8.28 -2.53 24.53
CA ASP A 570 7.88 -3.45 25.61
C ASP A 570 9.12 -3.81 26.43
N GLY A 571 9.09 -3.73 27.76
CA GLY A 571 10.21 -4.13 28.62
C GLY A 571 10.57 -3.06 29.67
N ASP A 572 11.45 -3.40 30.61
CA ASP A 572 11.95 -2.42 31.58
C ASP A 572 13.17 -1.68 30.99
N ASP A 573 12.95 -0.56 30.30
CA ASP A 573 13.99 0.11 29.51
C ASP A 573 14.83 1.12 30.28
N VAL A 574 16.05 1.37 29.79
CA VAL A 574 16.93 2.43 30.28
C VAL A 574 17.24 3.44 29.19
N ILE A 575 16.62 4.62 29.29
CA ILE A 575 16.63 5.64 28.24
C ILE A 575 17.51 6.84 28.63
N TYR A 576 18.39 7.26 27.73
CA TYR A 576 19.23 8.45 27.85
C TYR A 576 18.99 9.37 26.65
N GLY A 577 18.35 10.52 26.84
CA GLY A 577 18.22 11.54 25.78
C GLY A 577 19.57 12.07 25.34
N GLY A 578 20.31 12.67 26.29
CA GLY A 578 21.65 13.19 26.05
C GLY A 578 21.63 14.71 25.92
N MET A 579 22.45 15.28 25.03
CA MET A 579 22.47 16.73 24.83
C MET A 579 21.43 17.15 23.80
N GLY A 580 20.43 17.90 24.24
CA GLY A 580 19.65 18.75 23.36
C GLY A 580 18.22 18.86 23.84
N GLY A 581 17.24 18.62 22.99
CA GLY A 581 15.84 18.70 23.40
C GLY A 581 15.12 17.47 22.90
N ASP A 582 15.22 16.40 23.68
CA ASP A 582 14.91 15.07 23.19
C ASP A 582 13.46 14.70 23.50
N THR A 583 12.86 13.84 22.66
CA THR A 583 11.52 13.27 22.89
C THR A 583 11.67 11.80 23.25
N LEU A 584 11.22 11.43 24.44
CA LEU A 584 11.44 10.12 25.05
C LEU A 584 10.09 9.46 25.34
N THR A 585 9.90 8.25 24.84
CA THR A 585 8.72 7.41 25.09
C THR A 585 9.20 6.10 25.71
N GLY A 586 8.68 5.72 26.87
CA GLY A 586 9.04 4.48 27.57
C GLY A 586 8.39 3.27 26.93
N GLY A 587 7.07 3.31 26.77
CA GLY A 587 6.25 2.20 26.32
C GLY A 587 5.70 1.38 27.48
N ASP A 588 5.59 0.07 27.27
CA ASP A 588 5.03 -0.88 28.23
C ASP A 588 6.14 -1.42 29.15
N GLY A 589 6.14 -1.08 30.43
CA GLY A 589 7.11 -1.62 31.37
C GLY A 589 7.39 -0.70 32.54
N ALA A 590 8.44 -0.98 33.30
CA ALA A 590 8.93 -0.08 34.35
C ALA A 590 10.21 0.62 33.88
N ASP A 591 10.04 1.79 33.26
CA ASP A 591 11.14 2.45 32.54
C ASP A 591 11.97 3.39 33.40
N SER A 592 13.24 3.51 33.02
CA SER A 592 14.24 4.36 33.68
C SER A 592 14.72 5.46 32.74
N PHE A 593 14.18 6.67 32.89
CA PHE A 593 14.64 7.86 32.17
C PHE A 593 15.84 8.47 32.90
N VAL A 594 17.03 8.33 32.34
CA VAL A 594 18.28 8.70 33.01
C VAL A 594 18.69 10.12 32.69
N ILE A 595 18.86 10.90 33.75
CA ILE A 595 19.14 12.32 33.69
C ILE A 595 20.54 12.59 34.20
N ASP A 596 21.39 13.14 33.32
CA ASP A 596 22.76 13.52 33.65
C ASP A 596 23.01 15.04 33.53
N ALA A 597 24.27 15.46 33.73
CA ALA A 597 24.63 16.87 33.72
C ALA A 597 24.57 17.53 32.33
N MET A 598 24.33 16.75 31.27
CA MET A 598 24.36 17.15 29.87
C MET A 598 22.98 16.99 29.19
N ASN A 599 21.92 16.69 29.96
CA ASN A 599 20.58 16.29 29.51
C ASN A 599 19.82 17.31 28.62
N GLY A 600 20.11 18.60 28.67
CA GLY A 600 19.31 19.58 27.92
C GLY A 600 17.83 19.64 28.37
N ALA A 601 16.92 19.87 27.43
CA ALA A 601 15.50 20.18 27.64
C ALA A 601 14.58 19.12 27.02
N ASP A 602 14.36 18.02 27.75
CA ASP A 602 13.69 16.82 27.23
C ASP A 602 12.21 16.79 27.54
N THR A 603 11.47 15.99 26.77
CA THR A 603 10.05 15.69 26.98
C THR A 603 9.85 14.19 27.06
N ILE A 604 9.27 13.72 28.16
CA ILE A 604 8.79 12.34 28.32
C ILE A 604 7.30 12.33 28.00
N THR A 605 6.89 11.48 27.07
CA THR A 605 5.56 11.53 26.44
C THR A 605 4.50 10.70 27.16
N ASP A 606 4.91 9.67 27.91
CA ASP A 606 4.02 8.61 28.42
C ASP A 606 4.26 8.19 29.88
N PHE A 607 5.00 8.98 30.65
CA PHE A 607 5.42 8.64 32.02
C PHE A 607 4.29 8.09 32.93
N VAL A 608 4.45 6.83 33.38
CA VAL A 608 3.51 6.11 34.23
C VAL A 608 3.94 6.17 35.70
N ALA A 609 3.24 7.00 36.48
CA ALA A 609 3.52 7.19 37.90
C ALA A 609 3.43 5.89 38.73
N GLY A 610 4.58 5.48 39.29
CA GLY A 610 4.68 4.31 40.18
C GLY A 610 5.13 3.03 39.48
N GLU A 611 5.28 3.08 38.15
CA GLU A 611 5.93 2.06 37.33
C GLU A 611 7.28 2.65 36.86
N ASP A 612 7.26 3.82 36.24
CA ASP A 612 8.47 4.50 35.73
C ASP A 612 9.23 5.30 36.78
N VAL A 613 10.50 5.56 36.47
CA VAL A 613 11.40 6.35 37.30
C VAL A 613 12.31 7.29 36.51
N ILE A 614 12.45 8.51 37.02
CA ILE A 614 13.47 9.47 36.60
C ILE A 614 14.73 9.20 37.42
N LEU A 615 15.74 8.61 36.78
CA LEU A 615 16.99 8.22 37.43
C LEU A 615 18.02 9.35 37.38
N LEU A 616 18.34 9.90 38.56
CA LEU A 616 19.24 11.05 38.68
C LEU A 616 20.70 10.60 38.85
N THR A 617 21.57 11.07 37.95
CA THR A 617 23.03 10.92 38.09
C THR A 617 23.75 12.26 38.37
N ALA A 618 23.01 13.37 38.36
CA ALA A 618 23.49 14.72 38.64
C ALA A 618 23.43 15.07 40.14
N ASP A 619 24.24 16.05 40.57
CA ASP A 619 24.25 16.57 41.96
C ASP A 619 23.03 17.49 42.24
N VAL A 620 21.81 16.95 42.12
CA VAL A 620 20.54 17.65 42.41
C VAL A 620 19.78 16.90 43.51
N THR A 621 19.03 17.62 44.36
CA THR A 621 18.22 16.98 45.39
C THR A 621 16.78 16.79 44.91
N ILE A 622 16.20 15.61 45.16
CA ILE A 622 14.79 15.31 44.80
C ILE A 622 13.82 16.36 45.34
N ALA A 623 14.09 16.89 46.54
CA ALA A 623 13.26 17.93 47.15
C ALA A 623 13.28 19.26 46.35
N ASP A 624 14.40 19.60 45.72
CA ASP A 624 14.51 20.78 44.88
C ASP A 624 13.79 20.58 43.53
N LEU A 625 13.86 19.37 42.96
CA LEU A 625 13.16 19.01 41.72
C LEU A 625 11.64 19.04 41.88
N VAL A 626 11.11 18.41 42.94
CA VAL A 626 9.67 18.46 43.24
C VAL A 626 9.22 19.90 43.48
N ALA A 627 10.07 20.75 44.06
CA ALA A 627 9.75 22.15 44.29
C ALA A 627 9.88 23.04 43.04
N SER A 628 10.57 22.57 41.99
CA SER A 628 10.77 23.31 40.75
C SER A 628 9.69 23.05 39.71
N ALA A 629 8.94 21.95 39.83
CA ALA A 629 7.84 21.59 38.94
C ALA A 629 6.82 22.74 38.77
N ALA A 630 6.51 23.08 37.52
CA ALA A 630 5.49 24.07 37.16
C ALA A 630 4.78 23.66 35.86
N ASP A 631 3.49 23.94 35.76
CA ASP A 631 2.72 23.65 34.54
C ASP A 631 3.13 24.58 33.39
N ASN A 632 3.28 24.02 32.19
CA ASN A 632 3.33 24.81 30.94
C ASN A 632 1.92 25.28 30.52
N ASP A 633 1.80 25.86 29.32
CA ASP A 633 0.51 26.36 28.81
C ASP A 633 -0.48 25.22 28.46
N ASP A 634 0.02 24.01 28.23
CA ASP A 634 -0.74 22.80 27.89
C ASP A 634 -1.15 21.98 29.14
N GLY A 635 -0.59 22.34 30.31
CA GLY A 635 -0.88 21.69 31.59
C GLY A 635 0.13 20.61 32.00
N ASP A 636 1.22 20.46 31.26
CA ASP A 636 2.27 19.48 31.52
C ASP A 636 3.29 20.00 32.54
N ALA A 637 3.80 19.09 33.37
CA ALA A 637 4.78 19.40 34.39
C ALA A 637 6.16 19.63 33.79
N VAL A 638 6.70 20.83 33.95
CA VAL A 638 8.08 21.18 33.61
C VAL A 638 8.92 21.24 34.87
N ILE A 639 9.91 20.36 34.99
CA ILE A 639 10.84 20.23 36.11
C ILE A 639 12.17 20.87 35.73
N ASP A 640 12.57 21.91 36.46
CA ASP A 640 13.88 22.56 36.28
C ASP A 640 14.97 21.76 37.01
N LEU A 641 15.94 21.26 36.24
CA LEU A 641 17.09 20.50 36.71
C LEU A 641 18.31 21.39 37.01
N GLY A 642 18.23 22.68 36.67
CA GLY A 642 19.33 23.64 36.74
C GLY A 642 20.22 23.66 35.50
N ALA A 643 21.03 24.72 35.39
CA ALA A 643 21.96 24.94 34.27
C ALA A 643 21.31 24.95 32.87
N ASP A 644 20.07 25.48 32.80
CA ASP A 644 19.21 25.55 31.60
C ASP A 644 18.68 24.18 31.12
N ASN A 645 18.77 23.12 31.95
CA ASN A 645 18.20 21.81 31.67
C ASN A 645 16.79 21.66 32.27
N THR A 646 15.88 21.01 31.55
CA THR A 646 14.50 20.77 31.99
C THR A 646 14.02 19.39 31.57
N ILE A 647 13.03 18.85 32.28
CA ILE A 647 12.22 17.70 31.82
C ILE A 647 10.78 18.13 31.81
N THR A 648 10.08 17.86 30.72
CA THR A 648 8.63 17.98 30.60
C THR A 648 8.02 16.59 30.69
N LEU A 649 7.00 16.41 31.54
CA LEU A 649 6.21 15.17 31.62
C LEU A 649 4.85 15.44 30.98
N ALA A 650 4.66 15.02 29.73
CA ALA A 650 3.43 15.22 29.01
C ALA A 650 2.26 14.50 29.70
N GLY A 651 1.11 15.17 29.81
CA GLY A 651 -0.10 14.60 30.45
C GLY A 651 -0.06 14.53 31.98
N ILE A 652 1.06 14.89 32.62
CA ILE A 652 1.21 14.93 34.09
C ILE A 652 1.21 16.37 34.56
N ALA A 653 0.29 16.74 35.47
CA ALA A 653 0.29 18.07 36.07
C ALA A 653 1.41 18.24 37.11
N ALA A 654 1.97 19.44 37.24
CA ALA A 654 3.03 19.76 38.19
C ALA A 654 2.64 19.50 39.65
N ALA A 655 1.34 19.57 39.97
CA ALA A 655 0.82 19.25 41.29
C ALA A 655 0.92 17.76 41.67
N ASP A 656 1.02 16.88 40.66
CA ASP A 656 1.10 15.43 40.82
C ASP A 656 2.55 14.91 40.81
N VAL A 657 3.53 15.77 40.53
CA VAL A 657 4.95 15.44 40.67
C VAL A 657 5.30 15.20 42.14
N THR A 658 5.75 14.00 42.46
CA THR A 658 6.15 13.61 43.83
C THR A 658 7.58 13.08 43.88
N ALA A 659 8.10 12.92 45.10
CA ALA A 659 9.44 12.38 45.32
C ALA A 659 9.60 10.92 44.82
N ASP A 660 8.50 10.19 44.68
CA ASP A 660 8.52 8.78 44.24
C ASP A 660 8.77 8.65 42.73
N PHE A 661 8.69 9.74 41.96
CA PHE A 661 9.05 9.77 40.53
C PHE A 661 10.57 9.71 40.33
N PHE A 662 11.36 9.93 41.38
CA PHE A 662 12.81 10.09 41.27
C PHE A 662 13.57 9.03 42.06
N ALA A 663 14.62 8.50 41.45
CA ALA A 663 15.61 7.65 42.12
C ALA A 663 17.02 8.22 41.98
N LEU A 664 17.90 7.84 42.91
CA LEU A 664 19.34 8.11 42.82
C LEU A 664 20.04 6.85 42.31
N ALA A 665 20.88 7.02 41.28
CA ALA A 665 21.70 5.96 40.70
C ALA A 665 22.77 5.40 41.66
#